data_AF-A0A524DTW9-F1
#
_entry.id   AF-A0A524DTW9-F1
#
_cell.length_a   1.000
_cell.length_b   1.000
_cell.length_c   1.000
_cell.angle_alpha   90.00
_cell.angle_beta   90.00
_cell.angle_gamma   90.00
#
_symmetry.space_group_name_H-M   'P 1'
#
loop_
_entity.id
_entity.type
_entity.pdbx_description
1 polymer ?
#
loop_
_entity_poly.entity_id
_entity_poly.type
_entity_poly.pdbx_seq_one_letter_code
_entity_poly.pdbx_strand_id
1 'polypeptide(L)'
;MVKVKNPETIAKLVTEGSYQKKRIFSITAHIDHGKTTATDYLLRRAGLMRPEDAGQLQMTDSDDEEQERGITIFTSVVLLAFNDPRDKDDDEPYIFQLNDTPGHISFTGEVSRALRGSDGAIILVDALEGIMTQTETNIRLAVGEELCKPVLFINKVDRLISELKLSPKDTYAKIDEITNQVNELIKKVRPEDSEWGVDFAKNSVAVGSAKHGWGFTYEILKEKGFTPVTVFEKYNEGDIQWLRDNLPLDEPILRMVVDHLPDPVSASKYRIPHLWSGDLDSDLGQALIKSDPEGPLYGMVTKLFLDPKRNYQATIIGRVFSGTFDQSDSIYLLGSRTASRVKRLGVMEITDLLDIPRIPAGNLFALYGFICPSGETFIDANNVPKDKDELSKLPSFEKIHYACKAVVSRSIKPQDPHDLAKLGEVVGKWLQADPTAEFRLNKESMEYILSGIDPLQIEILTKRINNQVRIDIGEPIIVYREKITEKSKEFHTKSSNAHNRILLYLEPLDEKTEELLDEGKVTDLQNEKERAAILREEAGWDTKEARRIVDVFKGNVLVNGTSGLQRFDRVKNDLVSAFRDWVSECVIAKEPAIGIKAVFTDMTIHEDPRHTQYAQTAGMMFSALALSMLDGKPHLYEPVQRIDVKTPQGTEGGVNAIINKHRGRINNVIPEGEYVRVQGQIPAAEIIGIADEIRSTTQGRAFFGYEFKGFEKVPPSLEEDVILDIRKRKGMPEEMPSAKSFERFIYKRT
;
A
#
# COMPACT_ATOMS: atom_id res chain seq x y z
N MET A 1 -8.78 8.46 27.03
CA MET A 1 -8.26 7.14 26.63
C MET A 1 -9.42 6.17 26.67
N VAL A 2 -9.64 5.47 25.56
CA VAL A 2 -10.61 4.37 25.49
C VAL A 2 -10.03 3.22 26.30
N LYS A 3 -10.84 2.58 27.14
CA LYS A 3 -10.45 1.38 27.89
C LYS A 3 -11.32 0.23 27.39
N VAL A 4 -10.72 -0.94 27.27
CA VAL A 4 -11.43 -2.14 26.87
C VAL A 4 -12.54 -2.47 27.86
N LYS A 5 -13.77 -2.56 27.36
CA LYS A 5 -14.93 -2.97 28.13
C LYS A 5 -15.08 -4.49 28.08
N ASN A 6 -15.45 -5.07 29.21
CA ASN A 6 -15.50 -6.53 29.42
C ASN A 6 -14.20 -7.24 28.98
N PRO A 7 -13.02 -6.79 29.46
CA PRO A 7 -11.72 -7.30 29.02
C PRO A 7 -11.58 -8.81 29.23
N GLU A 8 -12.16 -9.35 30.31
CA GLU A 8 -12.16 -10.79 30.60
C GLU A 8 -12.94 -11.60 29.56
N THR A 9 -14.10 -11.08 29.13
CA THR A 9 -14.91 -11.72 28.08
C THR A 9 -14.20 -11.70 26.74
N ILE A 10 -13.62 -10.56 26.35
CA ILE A 10 -12.86 -10.44 25.10
C ILE A 10 -11.64 -11.37 25.14
N ALA A 11 -10.90 -11.38 26.25
CA ALA A 11 -9.76 -12.28 26.42
C ALA A 11 -10.18 -13.74 26.25
N LYS A 12 -11.26 -14.16 26.92
CA LYS A 12 -11.80 -15.51 26.79
C LYS A 12 -12.21 -15.85 25.36
N LEU A 13 -12.89 -14.95 24.65
CA LEU A 13 -13.31 -15.18 23.26
C LEU A 13 -12.11 -15.29 22.30
N VAL A 14 -11.05 -14.53 22.53
CA VAL A 14 -9.81 -14.59 21.74
C VAL A 14 -9.09 -15.92 21.98
N THR A 15 -8.98 -16.36 23.24
CA THR A 15 -8.19 -17.54 23.63
C THR A 15 -8.93 -18.87 23.50
N GLU A 16 -10.20 -18.90 23.89
CA GLU A 16 -11.00 -20.14 24.04
C GLU A 16 -12.21 -20.17 23.11
N GLY A 17 -12.58 -19.03 22.52
CA GLY A 17 -13.78 -18.94 21.68
C GLY A 17 -13.70 -19.81 20.42
N SER A 18 -14.84 -20.34 20.01
CA SER A 18 -15.01 -21.14 18.80
C SER A 18 -14.55 -20.38 17.57
N TYR A 19 -13.71 -21.00 16.75
CA TYR A 19 -13.21 -20.39 15.51
C TYR A 19 -14.35 -19.98 14.58
N GLN A 20 -15.43 -20.77 14.53
CA GLN A 20 -16.63 -20.49 13.71
C GLN A 20 -17.29 -19.15 14.06
N LYS A 21 -17.02 -18.61 15.25
CA LYS A 21 -17.56 -17.35 15.75
C LYS A 21 -16.55 -16.20 15.76
N LYS A 22 -15.38 -16.41 15.16
CA LYS A 22 -14.38 -15.36 14.94
C LYS A 22 -14.57 -14.76 13.56
N ARG A 23 -14.51 -13.43 13.45
CA ARG A 23 -14.39 -12.73 12.15
C ARG A 23 -13.29 -11.69 12.25
N ILE A 24 -12.38 -11.68 11.28
CA ILE A 24 -11.36 -10.64 11.12
C ILE A 24 -11.62 -9.97 9.78
N PHE A 25 -11.88 -8.67 9.79
CA PHE A 25 -12.23 -7.97 8.56
C PHE A 25 -11.83 -6.50 8.57
N SER A 26 -11.72 -5.92 7.38
CA SER A 26 -11.45 -4.50 7.20
C SER A 26 -12.68 -3.78 6.62
N ILE A 27 -12.89 -2.50 6.97
CA ILE A 27 -13.80 -1.63 6.21
C ILE A 27 -12.93 -0.78 5.28
N THR A 28 -13.23 -0.83 3.99
CA THR A 28 -12.54 -0.05 2.94
C THR A 28 -13.54 0.84 2.21
N ALA A 29 -13.17 2.08 1.92
CA ALA A 29 -14.05 3.06 1.30
C ALA A 29 -13.24 4.11 0.52
N HIS A 30 -13.88 4.80 -0.42
CA HIS A 30 -13.35 6.07 -0.93
C HIS A 30 -13.43 7.14 0.18
N ILE A 31 -12.67 8.23 0.01
CA ILE A 31 -12.72 9.38 0.93
C ILE A 31 -14.17 9.87 1.06
N ASP A 32 -14.54 10.33 2.25
CA ASP A 32 -15.86 10.88 2.57
C ASP A 32 -17.07 9.97 2.37
N HIS A 33 -16.92 8.71 1.95
CA HIS A 33 -18.05 7.78 1.84
C HIS A 33 -18.70 7.41 3.21
N GLY A 34 -18.11 7.84 4.33
CA GLY A 34 -18.70 7.72 5.68
C GLY A 34 -18.27 6.47 6.45
N LYS A 35 -17.03 6.02 6.21
CA LYS A 35 -16.41 4.86 6.87
C LYS A 35 -16.33 5.01 8.39
N THR A 36 -15.65 6.04 8.89
CA THR A 36 -15.48 6.27 10.33
C THR A 36 -16.84 6.47 11.02
N THR A 37 -17.76 7.18 10.36
CA THR A 37 -19.14 7.35 10.85
C THR A 37 -19.88 6.02 10.98
N ALA A 38 -19.70 5.08 10.06
CA ALA A 38 -20.28 3.74 10.17
C ALA A 38 -19.61 2.95 11.30
N THR A 39 -18.29 3.03 11.44
CA THR A 39 -17.51 2.40 12.51
C THR A 39 -17.96 2.86 13.90
N ASP A 40 -18.33 4.13 14.09
CA ASP A 40 -18.87 4.63 15.36
C ASP A 40 -20.10 3.87 15.86
N TYR A 41 -21.01 3.44 14.97
CA TYR A 41 -22.18 2.64 15.38
C TYR A 41 -21.79 1.23 15.81
N LEU A 42 -20.73 0.67 15.22
CA LEU A 42 -20.16 -0.60 15.67
C LEU A 42 -19.50 -0.41 17.05
N LEU A 43 -18.78 0.70 17.28
CA LEU A 43 -18.22 1.05 18.59
C LEU A 43 -19.30 1.26 19.66
N ARG A 44 -20.42 1.88 19.30
CA ARG A 44 -21.60 2.00 20.17
C ARG A 44 -22.11 0.61 20.59
N ARG A 45 -22.19 -0.33 19.64
CA ARG A 45 -22.59 -1.72 19.92
C ARG A 45 -21.57 -2.45 20.78
N ALA A 46 -20.28 -2.12 20.66
CA ALA A 46 -19.21 -2.59 21.56
C ALA A 46 -19.33 -2.02 22.98
N GLY A 47 -20.24 -1.05 23.20
CA GLY A 47 -20.36 -0.30 24.43
C GLY A 47 -19.23 0.71 24.64
N LEU A 48 -18.35 0.91 23.67
CA LEU A 48 -17.20 1.83 23.76
C LEU A 48 -17.63 3.30 23.67
N MET A 49 -18.84 3.56 23.18
CA MET A 49 -19.40 4.89 22.98
C MET A 49 -20.83 4.99 23.54
N ARG A 50 -21.24 6.18 24.02
CA ARG A 50 -22.62 6.44 24.42
C ARG A 50 -23.53 6.54 23.18
N PRO A 51 -24.82 6.15 23.26
CA PRO A 51 -25.71 6.20 22.09
C PRO A 51 -25.81 7.58 21.43
N GLU A 52 -25.78 8.64 22.23
CA GLU A 52 -25.88 10.04 21.77
C GLU A 52 -24.67 10.51 20.96
N ASP A 53 -23.51 9.87 21.19
CA ASP A 53 -22.22 10.26 20.60
C ASP A 53 -21.95 9.56 19.24
N ALA A 54 -22.75 8.53 18.91
CA ALA A 54 -22.55 7.70 17.73
C ALA A 54 -22.79 8.45 16.42
N GLY A 55 -21.81 8.35 15.51
CA GLY A 55 -21.82 9.04 14.22
C GLY A 55 -21.42 10.52 14.30
N GLN A 56 -20.99 11.00 15.47
CA GLN A 56 -20.53 12.38 15.70
C GLN A 56 -19.07 12.45 16.13
N LEU A 57 -18.62 11.54 16.99
CA LEU A 57 -17.30 11.60 17.59
C LEU A 57 -16.16 11.08 16.70
N GLN A 58 -16.44 10.21 15.73
CA GLN A 58 -15.43 9.59 14.85
C GLN A 58 -14.27 9.01 15.70
N MET A 59 -14.60 8.12 16.63
CA MET A 59 -13.72 7.79 17.76
C MET A 59 -12.46 6.98 17.37
N THR A 60 -12.44 6.36 16.19
CA THR A 60 -11.25 5.74 15.60
C THR A 60 -10.26 6.75 15.03
N ASP A 61 -10.72 7.96 14.67
CA ASP A 61 -9.88 9.08 14.23
C ASP A 61 -9.32 9.79 15.49
N SER A 62 -8.38 9.10 16.13
CA SER A 62 -7.85 9.48 17.45
C SER A 62 -6.63 10.39 17.38
N ASP A 63 -5.98 10.49 16.22
CA ASP A 63 -4.84 11.38 15.99
C ASP A 63 -5.29 12.84 15.78
N ASP A 64 -4.49 13.80 16.25
CA ASP A 64 -4.87 15.22 16.16
C ASP A 64 -4.98 15.70 14.70
N GLU A 65 -4.16 15.14 13.78
CA GLU A 65 -4.27 15.43 12.34
C GLU A 65 -5.56 14.88 11.74
N GLU A 66 -6.02 13.71 12.20
CA GLU A 66 -7.25 13.08 11.68
C GLU A 66 -8.45 13.97 12.03
N GLN A 67 -8.48 14.51 13.25
CA GLN A 67 -9.52 15.43 13.72
C GLN A 67 -9.45 16.80 13.04
N GLU A 68 -8.25 17.37 12.88
CA GLU A 68 -8.07 18.68 12.22
C GLU A 68 -8.52 18.65 10.75
N ARG A 69 -8.26 17.53 10.06
CA ARG A 69 -8.51 17.38 8.62
C ARG A 69 -9.81 16.67 8.27
N GLY A 70 -10.43 15.98 9.22
CA GLY A 70 -11.62 15.16 9.00
C GLY A 70 -11.37 13.93 8.12
N ILE A 71 -10.15 13.37 8.16
CA ILE A 71 -9.77 12.18 7.38
C ILE A 71 -9.11 11.13 8.28
N THR A 72 -9.37 9.85 8.01
CA THR A 72 -8.63 8.75 8.64
C THR A 72 -7.25 8.62 7.99
N ILE A 73 -6.19 8.62 8.82
CA ILE A 73 -4.79 8.51 8.41
C ILE A 73 -4.23 7.14 8.79
N PHE A 74 -4.64 6.59 9.93
CA PHE A 74 -4.17 5.30 10.42
C PHE A 74 -5.26 4.25 10.46
N THR A 75 -4.85 2.99 10.23
CA THR A 75 -5.75 1.87 10.53
C THR A 75 -5.91 1.69 12.05
N SER A 76 -7.14 1.72 12.54
CA SER A 76 -7.48 1.42 13.95
C SER A 76 -8.08 0.03 14.09
N VAL A 77 -7.67 -0.73 15.12
CA VAL A 77 -8.23 -2.06 15.42
C VAL A 77 -9.35 -1.93 16.44
N VAL A 78 -10.50 -2.54 16.19
CA VAL A 78 -11.68 -2.52 17.06
C VAL A 78 -12.08 -3.95 17.39
N LEU A 79 -12.33 -4.22 18.67
CA LEU A 79 -12.82 -5.51 19.14
C LEU A 79 -14.30 -5.39 19.51
N LEU A 80 -15.11 -6.33 19.05
CA LEU A 80 -16.55 -6.33 19.32
C LEU A 80 -17.05 -7.75 19.60
N ALA A 81 -17.64 -7.93 20.77
CA ALA A 81 -18.46 -9.11 21.08
C ALA A 81 -19.89 -8.87 20.56
N PHE A 82 -20.44 -9.80 19.78
CA PHE A 82 -21.77 -9.70 19.20
C PHE A 82 -22.59 -10.97 19.43
N ASN A 83 -23.72 -10.82 20.12
CA ASN A 83 -24.71 -11.88 20.24
C ASN A 83 -25.70 -11.71 19.08
N ASP A 84 -25.80 -12.73 18.22
CA ASP A 84 -26.72 -12.74 17.11
C ASP A 84 -28.17 -12.80 17.64
N PRO A 85 -29.02 -11.78 17.39
CA PRO A 85 -30.39 -11.78 17.92
C PRO A 85 -31.26 -12.93 17.39
N ARG A 86 -30.82 -13.61 16.32
CA ARG A 86 -31.50 -14.78 15.74
C ARG A 86 -31.34 -16.03 16.60
N ASP A 87 -30.26 -16.14 17.37
CA ASP A 87 -29.97 -17.29 18.22
C ASP A 87 -29.93 -16.88 19.70
N LYS A 88 -31.11 -16.87 20.32
CA LYS A 88 -31.28 -16.40 21.71
C LYS A 88 -30.77 -17.37 22.76
N ASP A 89 -30.59 -18.63 22.38
CA ASP A 89 -30.14 -19.71 23.28
C ASP A 89 -28.61 -19.91 23.17
N ASP A 90 -27.94 -19.12 22.33
CA ASP A 90 -26.50 -19.17 22.13
C ASP A 90 -25.76 -18.27 23.13
N ASP A 91 -25.17 -18.92 24.13
CA ASP A 91 -24.44 -18.26 25.21
C ASP A 91 -23.03 -17.78 24.79
N GLU A 92 -22.53 -18.15 23.60
CA GLU A 92 -21.21 -17.74 23.13
C GLU A 92 -21.30 -16.65 22.04
N PRO A 93 -20.89 -15.40 22.34
CA PRO A 93 -20.85 -14.32 21.36
C PRO A 93 -19.91 -14.60 20.19
N TYR A 94 -20.19 -13.97 19.04
CA TYR A 94 -19.17 -13.73 18.03
C TYR A 94 -18.14 -12.73 18.53
N ILE A 95 -16.87 -12.92 18.13
CA ILE A 95 -15.81 -11.93 18.32
C ILE A 95 -15.34 -11.40 16.98
N PHE A 96 -15.50 -10.10 16.79
CA PHE A 96 -15.08 -9.38 15.60
C PHE A 96 -13.83 -8.57 15.89
N GLN A 97 -12.85 -8.72 15.00
CA GLN A 97 -11.61 -7.94 14.99
C GLN A 97 -11.62 -7.10 13.71
N LEU A 98 -12.07 -5.85 13.87
CA LEU A 98 -12.31 -4.92 12.79
C LEU A 98 -11.10 -4.01 12.60
N ASN A 99 -10.58 -3.94 11.38
CA ASN A 99 -9.62 -2.94 10.95
C ASN A 99 -10.34 -1.78 10.23
N ASP A 100 -10.41 -0.61 10.86
CA ASP A 100 -10.95 0.61 10.25
C ASP A 100 -9.85 1.30 9.44
N THR A 101 -9.91 1.26 8.10
CA THR A 101 -8.77 1.63 7.23
C THR A 101 -8.89 3.03 6.62
N PRO A 102 -7.80 3.76 6.33
CA PRO A 102 -7.87 5.05 5.65
C PRO A 102 -8.63 5.03 4.32
N GLY A 103 -9.36 6.12 4.01
CA GLY A 103 -10.06 6.28 2.72
C GLY A 103 -9.30 7.13 1.69
N HIS A 104 -8.26 7.84 2.13
CA HIS A 104 -7.46 8.71 1.27
C HIS A 104 -6.34 7.90 0.58
N ILE A 105 -6.08 8.19 -0.70
CA ILE A 105 -5.13 7.44 -1.53
C ILE A 105 -3.69 7.45 -0.97
N SER A 106 -3.29 8.55 -0.35
CA SER A 106 -2.00 8.74 0.34
C SER A 106 -1.70 7.69 1.41
N PHE A 107 -2.70 6.92 1.85
CA PHE A 107 -2.57 5.89 2.88
C PHE A 107 -3.00 4.50 2.37
N THR A 108 -2.98 4.26 1.07
CA THR A 108 -3.22 2.93 0.46
C THR A 108 -2.27 1.85 1.00
N GLY A 109 -1.05 2.23 1.43
CA GLY A 109 -0.15 1.34 2.14
C GLY A 109 -0.71 0.84 3.48
N GLU A 110 -1.43 1.68 4.23
CA GLU A 110 -2.13 1.27 5.46
C GLU A 110 -3.27 0.31 5.16
N VAL A 111 -4.03 0.56 4.09
CA VAL A 111 -5.14 -0.31 3.65
C VAL A 111 -4.62 -1.71 3.31
N SER A 112 -3.53 -1.81 2.56
CA SER A 112 -2.91 -3.09 2.17
C SER A 112 -2.42 -3.88 3.40
N ARG A 113 -1.75 -3.19 4.35
CA ARG A 113 -1.31 -3.76 5.63
C ARG A 113 -2.47 -4.30 6.48
N ALA A 114 -3.58 -3.57 6.53
CA ALA A 114 -4.77 -3.99 7.25
C ALA A 114 -5.44 -5.21 6.62
N LEU A 115 -5.62 -5.19 5.30
CA LEU A 115 -6.19 -6.29 4.53
C LEU A 115 -5.37 -7.58 4.66
N ARG A 116 -4.04 -7.48 4.71
CA ARG A 116 -3.14 -8.62 4.95
C ARG A 116 -3.47 -9.39 6.24
N GLY A 117 -3.91 -8.69 7.28
CA GLY A 117 -4.36 -9.30 8.53
C GLY A 117 -5.80 -9.83 8.52
N SER A 118 -6.63 -9.40 7.56
CA SER A 118 -8.07 -9.65 7.52
C SER A 118 -8.45 -10.86 6.68
N ASP A 119 -9.62 -11.46 6.92
CA ASP A 119 -10.20 -12.57 6.14
C ASP A 119 -11.34 -12.11 5.22
N GLY A 120 -11.94 -10.96 5.53
CA GLY A 120 -13.00 -10.36 4.75
C GLY A 120 -12.87 -8.86 4.68
N ALA A 121 -13.63 -8.25 3.77
CA ALA A 121 -13.68 -6.81 3.61
C ALA A 121 -15.11 -6.32 3.41
N ILE A 122 -15.49 -5.27 4.15
CA ILE A 122 -16.67 -4.47 3.85
C ILE A 122 -16.25 -3.40 2.84
N ILE A 123 -16.78 -3.48 1.63
CA ILE A 123 -16.66 -2.43 0.62
C ILE A 123 -17.77 -1.42 0.89
N LEU A 124 -17.41 -0.18 1.22
CA LEU A 124 -18.36 0.87 1.54
C LEU A 124 -18.47 1.88 0.40
N VAL A 125 -19.68 2.05 -0.11
CA VAL A 125 -20.00 2.91 -1.25
C VAL A 125 -21.06 3.94 -0.87
N ASP A 126 -20.84 5.21 -1.18
CA ASP A 126 -21.87 6.25 -1.07
C ASP A 126 -22.91 6.05 -2.18
N ALA A 127 -24.20 6.02 -1.82
CA ALA A 127 -25.30 5.77 -2.75
C ALA A 127 -25.46 6.88 -3.82
N LEU A 128 -25.05 8.11 -3.53
CA LEU A 128 -25.10 9.24 -4.45
C LEU A 128 -23.86 9.29 -5.36
N GLU A 129 -22.67 9.13 -4.79
CA GLU A 129 -21.41 9.19 -5.55
C GLU A 129 -21.18 7.91 -6.37
N GLY A 130 -21.61 6.75 -5.87
CA GLY A 130 -21.43 5.47 -6.53
C GLY A 130 -19.95 5.05 -6.57
N ILE A 131 -19.54 4.42 -7.67
CA ILE A 131 -18.19 3.87 -7.82
C ILE A 131 -17.19 4.96 -8.23
N MET A 132 -16.23 5.23 -7.34
CA MET A 132 -15.12 6.15 -7.53
C MET A 132 -13.80 5.40 -7.81
N THR A 133 -12.72 6.10 -8.14
CA THR A 133 -11.41 5.48 -8.43
C THR A 133 -10.87 4.64 -7.29
N GLN A 134 -10.92 5.13 -6.05
CA GLN A 134 -10.47 4.36 -4.88
C GLN A 134 -11.40 3.19 -4.57
N THR A 135 -12.67 3.21 -5.00
CA THR A 135 -13.53 2.02 -4.88
C THR A 135 -12.99 0.87 -5.74
N GLU A 136 -12.55 1.17 -6.98
CA GLU A 136 -11.88 0.19 -7.85
C GLU A 136 -10.57 -0.29 -7.22
N THR A 137 -9.72 0.63 -6.74
CA THR A 137 -8.45 0.28 -6.06
C THR A 137 -8.70 -0.59 -4.82
N ASN A 138 -9.67 -0.25 -3.97
CA ASN A 138 -9.99 -1.01 -2.76
C ASN A 138 -10.51 -2.41 -3.09
N ILE A 139 -11.33 -2.56 -4.13
CA ILE A 139 -11.79 -3.89 -4.58
C ILE A 139 -10.60 -4.70 -5.13
N ARG A 140 -9.73 -4.10 -5.93
CA ARG A 140 -8.52 -4.77 -6.44
C ARG A 140 -7.62 -5.24 -5.29
N LEU A 141 -7.30 -4.35 -4.36
CA LEU A 141 -6.47 -4.65 -3.19
C LEU A 141 -7.11 -5.72 -2.29
N ALA A 142 -8.38 -5.52 -1.90
CA ALA A 142 -9.05 -6.42 -0.97
C ALA A 142 -9.32 -7.78 -1.60
N VAL A 143 -9.92 -7.83 -2.78
CA VAL A 143 -10.44 -9.07 -3.37
C VAL A 143 -9.40 -9.78 -4.24
N GLY A 144 -8.64 -9.03 -5.03
CA GLY A 144 -7.68 -9.60 -5.99
C GLY A 144 -6.28 -9.82 -5.43
N GLU A 145 -5.77 -8.88 -4.65
CA GLU A 145 -4.40 -8.96 -4.12
C GLU A 145 -4.35 -9.62 -2.73
N GLU A 146 -5.30 -9.35 -1.83
CA GLU A 146 -5.24 -9.89 -0.45
C GLU A 146 -6.20 -11.05 -0.19
N LEU A 147 -7.03 -11.37 -1.19
CA LEU A 147 -8.06 -12.41 -1.15
C LEU A 147 -8.99 -12.29 0.07
N CYS A 148 -9.37 -11.09 0.46
CA CYS A 148 -10.42 -10.85 1.44
C CYS A 148 -11.80 -11.04 0.79
N LYS A 149 -12.63 -11.91 1.37
CA LYS A 149 -13.99 -12.11 0.87
C LYS A 149 -14.83 -10.83 1.01
N PRO A 150 -15.44 -10.31 -0.07
CA PRO A 150 -16.14 -9.03 -0.03
C PRO A 150 -17.60 -9.16 0.44
N VAL A 151 -18.06 -8.14 1.17
CA VAL A 151 -19.47 -7.78 1.37
C VAL A 151 -19.64 -6.28 1.09
N LEU A 152 -20.85 -5.82 0.79
CA LEU A 152 -21.09 -4.44 0.38
C LEU A 152 -21.97 -3.69 1.38
N PHE A 153 -21.56 -2.50 1.76
CA PHE A 153 -22.41 -1.56 2.48
C PHE A 153 -22.63 -0.30 1.64
N ILE A 154 -23.88 -0.07 1.22
CA ILE A 154 -24.30 1.13 0.51
C ILE A 154 -24.78 2.14 1.54
N ASN A 155 -23.95 3.16 1.75
CA ASN A 155 -24.14 4.21 2.74
C ASN A 155 -24.75 5.47 2.12
N LYS A 156 -25.14 6.42 2.97
CA LYS A 156 -25.69 7.74 2.59
C LYS A 156 -26.94 7.67 1.71
N VAL A 157 -27.74 6.62 1.86
CA VAL A 157 -29.01 6.44 1.15
C VAL A 157 -29.99 7.56 1.50
N ASP A 158 -29.84 8.18 2.68
CA ASP A 158 -30.58 9.37 3.07
C ASP A 158 -30.47 10.51 2.05
N ARG A 159 -29.31 10.68 1.39
CA ARG A 159 -29.09 11.73 0.39
C ARG A 159 -29.90 11.48 -0.89
N LEU A 160 -30.09 10.23 -1.28
CA LEU A 160 -30.97 9.89 -2.40
C LEU A 160 -32.41 10.31 -2.13
N ILE A 161 -32.84 10.24 -0.86
CA ILE A 161 -34.19 10.60 -0.43
C ILE A 161 -34.33 12.11 -0.23
N SER A 162 -33.39 12.76 0.47
CA SER A 162 -33.53 14.19 0.82
C SER A 162 -33.01 15.15 -0.25
N GLU A 163 -31.89 14.83 -0.90
CA GLU A 163 -31.26 15.72 -1.89
C GLU A 163 -31.86 15.52 -3.28
N LEU A 164 -31.87 14.27 -3.76
CA LEU A 164 -32.41 13.93 -5.09
C LEU A 164 -33.93 13.71 -5.11
N LYS A 165 -34.56 13.52 -3.95
CA LYS A 165 -36.01 13.26 -3.81
C LYS A 165 -36.48 12.10 -4.68
N LEU A 166 -35.66 11.06 -4.78
CA LEU A 166 -35.98 9.88 -5.57
C LEU A 166 -37.17 9.13 -4.98
N SER A 167 -37.96 8.50 -5.85
CA SER A 167 -38.98 7.56 -5.40
C SER A 167 -38.34 6.32 -4.77
N PRO A 168 -39.07 5.55 -3.93
CA PRO A 168 -38.56 4.27 -3.42
C PRO A 168 -38.10 3.33 -4.54
N LYS A 169 -38.85 3.29 -5.66
CA LYS A 169 -38.50 2.47 -6.83
C LYS A 169 -37.16 2.90 -7.45
N ASP A 170 -36.96 4.20 -7.64
CA ASP A 170 -35.74 4.73 -8.27
C ASP A 170 -34.53 4.61 -7.35
N THR A 171 -34.73 4.74 -6.04
CA THR A 171 -33.67 4.50 -5.04
C THR A 171 -33.18 3.06 -5.08
N TYR A 172 -34.10 2.09 -5.20
CA TYR A 172 -33.73 0.68 -5.35
C TYR A 172 -33.05 0.39 -6.68
N ALA A 173 -33.54 0.99 -7.76
CA ALA A 173 -32.86 0.89 -9.05
C ALA A 173 -31.41 1.40 -8.97
N LYS A 174 -31.16 2.47 -8.19
CA LYS A 174 -29.80 2.97 -7.92
C LYS A 174 -28.95 2.01 -7.09
N ILE A 175 -29.54 1.41 -6.04
CA ILE A 175 -28.88 0.38 -5.22
C ILE A 175 -28.49 -0.84 -6.08
N ASP A 176 -29.39 -1.29 -6.94
CA ASP A 176 -29.13 -2.41 -7.86
C ASP A 176 -28.05 -2.06 -8.88
N GLU A 177 -28.07 -0.85 -9.42
CA GLU A 177 -27.03 -0.34 -10.32
C GLU A 177 -25.65 -0.37 -9.65
N ILE A 178 -25.53 0.17 -8.44
CA ILE A 178 -24.27 0.17 -7.66
C ILE A 178 -23.83 -1.26 -7.38
N THR A 179 -24.74 -2.13 -6.95
CA THR A 179 -24.45 -3.54 -6.65
C THR A 179 -23.92 -4.27 -7.89
N ASN A 180 -24.52 -4.03 -9.06
CA ASN A 180 -24.06 -4.60 -10.33
C ASN A 180 -22.67 -4.09 -10.72
N GLN A 181 -22.41 -2.79 -10.61
CA GLN A 181 -21.09 -2.21 -10.89
C GLN A 181 -20.01 -2.77 -9.96
N VAL A 182 -20.29 -2.92 -8.65
CA VAL A 182 -19.39 -3.57 -7.70
C VAL A 182 -19.12 -5.02 -8.12
N ASN A 183 -20.15 -5.78 -8.50
CA ASN A 183 -19.99 -7.16 -8.96
C ASN A 183 -19.15 -7.27 -10.25
N GLU A 184 -19.29 -6.33 -11.19
CA GLU A 184 -18.45 -6.28 -12.38
C GLU A 184 -16.97 -6.09 -12.02
N LEU A 185 -16.67 -5.24 -11.04
CA LEU A 185 -15.30 -5.06 -10.54
C LEU A 185 -14.80 -6.29 -9.81
N ILE A 186 -15.59 -6.87 -8.90
CA ILE A 186 -15.25 -8.11 -8.18
C ILE A 186 -14.96 -9.23 -9.19
N LYS A 187 -15.79 -9.39 -10.22
CA LYS A 187 -15.63 -10.45 -11.22
C LYS A 187 -14.32 -10.36 -11.98
N LYS A 188 -13.76 -9.15 -12.16
CA LYS A 188 -12.48 -8.95 -12.85
C LYS A 188 -11.28 -9.39 -12.01
N VAL A 189 -11.39 -9.38 -10.68
CA VAL A 189 -10.24 -9.55 -9.77
C VAL A 189 -10.38 -10.72 -8.80
N ARG A 190 -11.57 -11.29 -8.61
CA ARG A 190 -11.79 -12.42 -7.71
C ARG A 190 -10.99 -13.65 -8.14
N PRO A 191 -10.64 -14.55 -7.20
CA PRO A 191 -10.02 -15.84 -7.55
C PRO A 191 -10.83 -16.59 -8.61
N GLU A 192 -10.15 -17.19 -9.60
CA GLU A 192 -10.79 -17.82 -10.78
C GLU A 192 -11.84 -18.88 -10.39
N ASP A 193 -11.54 -19.69 -9.36
CA ASP A 193 -12.42 -20.76 -8.86
C ASP A 193 -13.49 -20.27 -7.88
N SER A 194 -13.55 -18.96 -7.59
CA SER A 194 -14.50 -18.42 -6.61
C SER A 194 -15.81 -17.93 -7.26
N GLU A 195 -16.91 -18.16 -6.55
CA GLU A 195 -18.21 -17.55 -6.87
C GLU A 195 -18.43 -16.22 -6.15
N TRP A 196 -17.36 -15.54 -5.74
CA TRP A 196 -17.48 -14.33 -4.93
C TRP A 196 -18.21 -13.23 -5.68
N GLY A 197 -19.13 -12.59 -4.97
CA GLY A 197 -20.01 -11.55 -5.44
C GLY A 197 -20.93 -11.11 -4.30
N VAL A 198 -21.59 -9.98 -4.50
CA VAL A 198 -22.51 -9.38 -3.53
C VAL A 198 -23.92 -9.28 -4.12
N ASP A 199 -24.91 -9.51 -3.28
CA ASP A 199 -26.31 -9.62 -3.65
C ASP A 199 -27.18 -9.25 -2.45
N PHE A 200 -28.05 -8.24 -2.65
CA PHE A 200 -28.96 -7.74 -1.64
C PHE A 200 -30.01 -8.77 -1.23
N ALA A 201 -30.51 -9.58 -2.17
CA ALA A 201 -31.49 -10.63 -1.86
C ALA A 201 -30.89 -11.77 -1.04
N LYS A 202 -29.56 -11.95 -1.12
CA LYS A 202 -28.81 -12.94 -0.32
C LYS A 202 -28.26 -12.37 0.99
N ASN A 203 -28.55 -11.12 1.34
CA ASN A 203 -28.06 -10.40 2.54
C ASN A 203 -26.57 -10.06 2.58
N SER A 204 -25.86 -10.21 1.46
CA SER A 204 -24.44 -9.79 1.34
C SER A 204 -24.27 -8.31 0.99
N VAL A 205 -25.38 -7.58 0.90
CA VAL A 205 -25.44 -6.13 0.77
C VAL A 205 -26.29 -5.56 1.91
N ALA A 206 -25.72 -4.65 2.68
CA ALA A 206 -26.42 -3.80 3.64
C ALA A 206 -26.65 -2.41 3.05
N VAL A 207 -27.76 -1.78 3.40
CA VAL A 207 -28.18 -0.47 2.87
C VAL A 207 -28.55 0.43 4.05
N GLY A 208 -28.09 1.69 4.05
CA GLY A 208 -28.44 2.57 5.16
C GLY A 208 -27.87 3.99 5.10
N SER A 209 -27.95 4.65 6.25
CA SER A 209 -27.39 5.97 6.51
C SER A 209 -26.59 5.94 7.82
N ALA A 210 -25.26 6.01 7.71
CA ALA A 210 -24.40 6.20 8.87
C ALA A 210 -24.66 7.54 9.56
N LYS A 211 -24.90 8.61 8.80
CA LYS A 211 -25.23 9.93 9.34
C LYS A 211 -26.44 9.88 10.28
N HIS A 212 -27.49 9.17 9.88
CA HIS A 212 -28.72 9.07 10.64
C HIS A 212 -28.86 7.78 11.46
N GLY A 213 -27.89 6.88 11.41
CA GLY A 213 -27.79 5.72 12.31
C GLY A 213 -28.78 4.60 12.06
N TRP A 214 -29.27 4.46 10.83
CA TRP A 214 -30.20 3.38 10.47
C TRP A 214 -29.70 2.59 9.26
N GLY A 215 -30.10 1.33 9.16
CA GLY A 215 -29.80 0.47 8.02
C GLY A 215 -30.57 -0.83 8.04
N PHE A 216 -30.56 -1.55 6.94
CA PHE A 216 -31.23 -2.84 6.80
C PHE A 216 -30.57 -3.74 5.75
N THR A 217 -30.82 -5.05 5.89
CA THR A 217 -30.69 -6.05 4.82
C THR A 217 -32.09 -6.51 4.40
N TYR A 218 -32.18 -7.27 3.31
CA TYR A 218 -33.45 -7.82 2.85
C TYR A 218 -34.12 -8.70 3.94
N GLU A 219 -33.35 -9.57 4.60
CA GLU A 219 -33.85 -10.43 5.67
C GLU A 219 -34.41 -9.64 6.86
N ILE A 220 -33.71 -8.59 7.32
CA ILE A 220 -34.17 -7.77 8.46
C ILE A 220 -35.53 -7.12 8.16
N LEU A 221 -35.71 -6.57 6.95
CA LEU A 221 -37.00 -6.00 6.55
C LEU A 221 -38.10 -7.07 6.58
N LYS A 222 -37.83 -8.24 6.01
CA LYS A 222 -38.78 -9.36 5.99
C LYS A 222 -39.15 -9.85 7.39
N GLU A 223 -38.16 -9.99 8.28
CA GLU A 223 -38.33 -10.42 9.67
C GLU A 223 -39.21 -9.45 10.47
N LYS A 224 -38.96 -8.14 10.32
CA LYS A 224 -39.72 -7.10 11.03
C LYS A 224 -41.05 -6.76 10.35
N GLY A 225 -41.40 -7.42 9.25
CA GLY A 225 -42.63 -7.16 8.50
C GLY A 225 -42.65 -5.79 7.81
N PHE A 226 -41.49 -5.20 7.58
CA PHE A 226 -41.34 -3.92 6.90
C PHE A 226 -41.08 -4.11 5.42
N THR A 227 -41.44 -3.09 4.66
CA THR A 227 -41.06 -3.00 3.25
C THR A 227 -40.05 -1.88 3.10
N PRO A 228 -39.29 -1.87 1.99
CA PRO A 228 -38.53 -0.69 1.60
C PRO A 228 -39.32 0.60 1.74
N VAL A 229 -40.56 0.63 1.22
CA VAL A 229 -41.45 1.80 1.20
C VAL A 229 -41.66 2.37 2.60
N THR A 230 -41.84 1.50 3.60
CA THR A 230 -41.98 1.89 5.01
C THR A 230 -40.81 2.73 5.50
N VAL A 231 -39.57 2.41 5.09
CA VAL A 231 -38.37 3.17 5.46
C VAL A 231 -38.41 4.59 4.85
N PHE A 232 -38.80 4.72 3.58
CA PHE A 232 -38.89 6.02 2.92
C PHE A 232 -40.00 6.90 3.49
N GLU A 233 -41.16 6.30 3.78
CA GLU A 233 -42.28 7.01 4.43
C GLU A 233 -41.82 7.58 5.76
N LYS A 234 -41.21 6.76 6.62
CA LYS A 234 -40.70 7.18 7.93
C LYS A 234 -39.62 8.26 7.83
N TYR A 235 -38.72 8.12 6.85
CA TYR A 235 -37.69 9.13 6.60
C TYR A 235 -38.30 10.47 6.13
N ASN A 236 -39.27 10.44 5.21
CA ASN A 236 -39.96 11.63 4.69
C ASN A 236 -40.84 12.32 5.74
N GLU A 237 -41.41 11.56 6.68
CA GLU A 237 -42.10 12.08 7.88
C GLU A 237 -41.14 12.78 8.84
N GLY A 238 -39.82 12.63 8.66
CA GLY A 238 -38.80 13.14 9.58
C GLY A 238 -38.62 12.27 10.83
N ASP A 239 -39.19 11.07 10.87
CA ASP A 239 -39.16 10.16 12.02
C ASP A 239 -37.89 9.31 12.04
N ILE A 240 -36.74 10.01 12.12
CA ILE A 240 -35.41 9.38 12.15
C ILE A 240 -35.24 8.52 13.41
N GLN A 241 -35.86 8.90 14.53
CA GLN A 241 -35.76 8.14 15.77
C GLN A 241 -36.42 6.77 15.64
N TRP A 242 -37.60 6.70 15.01
CA TRP A 242 -38.24 5.41 14.72
C TRP A 242 -37.33 4.51 13.88
N LEU A 243 -36.64 5.07 12.87
CA LEU A 243 -35.69 4.32 12.05
C LEU A 243 -34.52 3.78 12.88
N ARG A 244 -33.97 4.56 13.80
CA ARG A 244 -32.88 4.11 14.68
C ARG A 244 -33.32 3.00 15.63
N ASP A 245 -34.52 3.12 16.18
CA ASP A 245 -35.03 2.16 17.17
C ASP A 245 -35.44 0.84 16.51
N ASN A 246 -35.96 0.88 15.29
CA ASN A 246 -36.46 -0.29 14.58
C ASN A 246 -35.46 -0.90 13.59
N LEU A 247 -34.54 -0.11 13.05
CA LEU A 247 -33.55 -0.52 12.04
C LEU A 247 -32.16 0.06 12.39
N PRO A 248 -31.60 -0.26 13.57
CA PRO A 248 -30.32 0.29 14.01
C PRO A 248 -29.19 -0.14 13.07
N LEU A 249 -28.32 0.79 12.68
CA LEU A 249 -27.29 0.56 11.65
C LEU A 249 -26.33 -0.61 11.94
N ASP A 250 -26.01 -0.87 13.20
CA ASP A 250 -25.08 -1.94 13.58
C ASP A 250 -25.63 -3.33 13.25
N GLU A 251 -26.93 -3.56 13.40
CA GLU A 251 -27.56 -4.87 13.19
C GLU A 251 -27.37 -5.44 11.76
N PRO A 252 -27.71 -4.73 10.66
CA PRO A 252 -27.52 -5.25 9.30
C PRO A 252 -26.04 -5.48 8.95
N ILE A 253 -25.14 -4.61 9.39
CA ILE A 253 -23.71 -4.74 9.10
C ILE A 253 -23.15 -6.00 9.78
N LEU A 254 -23.48 -6.20 11.05
CA LEU A 254 -22.96 -7.32 11.83
C LEU A 254 -23.56 -8.66 11.38
N ARG A 255 -24.87 -8.72 11.07
CA ARG A 255 -25.50 -9.93 10.52
C ARG A 255 -24.93 -10.30 9.14
N MET A 256 -24.74 -9.32 8.27
CA MET A 256 -24.08 -9.53 6.97
C MET A 256 -22.67 -10.11 7.12
N VAL A 257 -21.90 -9.63 8.11
CA VAL A 257 -20.57 -10.17 8.43
C VAL A 257 -20.65 -11.62 8.93
N VAL A 258 -21.57 -11.92 9.85
CA VAL A 258 -21.78 -13.30 10.35
C VAL A 258 -22.08 -14.26 9.21
N ASP A 259 -22.99 -13.88 8.32
CA ASP A 259 -23.55 -14.75 7.28
C ASP A 259 -22.57 -14.99 6.12
N HIS A 260 -21.76 -13.99 5.77
CA HIS A 260 -21.00 -14.02 4.52
C HIS A 260 -19.48 -14.02 4.70
N LEU A 261 -18.94 -13.40 5.75
CA LEU A 261 -17.50 -13.40 5.96
C LEU A 261 -17.05 -14.74 6.59
N PRO A 262 -15.88 -15.26 6.19
CA PRO A 262 -15.41 -16.55 6.66
C PRO A 262 -14.82 -16.45 8.07
N ASP A 263 -14.84 -17.57 8.79
CA ASP A 263 -13.99 -17.77 9.95
C ASP A 263 -12.51 -17.98 9.56
N PRO A 264 -11.55 -17.83 10.49
CA PRO A 264 -10.12 -17.93 10.19
C PRO A 264 -9.69 -19.28 9.58
N VAL A 265 -10.33 -20.40 9.95
CA VAL A 265 -9.99 -21.73 9.42
C VAL A 265 -10.47 -21.83 7.98
N SER A 266 -11.70 -21.40 7.70
CA SER A 266 -12.25 -21.37 6.35
C SER A 266 -11.47 -20.42 5.43
N ALA A 267 -11.05 -19.26 5.94
CA ALA A 267 -10.27 -18.29 5.20
C ALA A 267 -8.86 -18.80 4.85
N SER A 268 -8.18 -19.42 5.81
CA SER A 268 -6.80 -19.88 5.64
C SER A 268 -6.62 -20.88 4.49
N LYS A 269 -7.66 -21.66 4.16
CA LYS A 269 -7.63 -22.62 3.03
C LYS A 269 -7.29 -22.00 1.68
N TYR A 270 -7.76 -20.77 1.43
CA TYR A 270 -7.49 -20.07 0.17
C TYR A 270 -6.50 -18.90 0.35
N ARG A 271 -6.36 -18.35 1.57
CA ARG A 271 -5.39 -17.29 1.87
C ARG A 271 -3.94 -17.82 1.89
N ILE A 272 -3.68 -18.92 2.60
CA ILE A 272 -2.31 -19.43 2.81
C ILE A 272 -1.61 -19.78 1.49
N PRO A 273 -2.24 -20.48 0.53
CA PRO A 273 -1.62 -20.76 -0.77
C PRO A 273 -1.19 -19.51 -1.55
N HIS A 274 -1.83 -18.36 -1.27
CA HIS A 274 -1.51 -17.09 -1.90
C HIS A 274 -0.46 -16.29 -1.12
N LEU A 275 -0.48 -16.34 0.21
CA LEU A 275 0.39 -15.52 1.07
C LEU A 275 1.72 -16.18 1.40
N TRP A 276 1.85 -17.49 1.23
CA TRP A 276 2.99 -18.26 1.70
C TRP A 276 3.48 -19.22 0.63
N SER A 277 4.75 -19.07 0.24
CA SER A 277 5.40 -19.82 -0.84
C SER A 277 6.04 -21.14 -0.41
N GLY A 278 5.77 -21.59 0.81
CA GLY A 278 6.25 -22.88 1.31
C GLY A 278 5.48 -24.08 0.79
N ASP A 279 5.94 -25.28 1.15
CA ASP A 279 5.27 -26.53 0.79
C ASP A 279 3.97 -26.70 1.59
N LEU A 280 2.83 -26.65 0.90
CA LEU A 280 1.50 -26.77 1.48
C LEU A 280 1.20 -28.17 2.03
N ASP A 281 1.89 -29.21 1.54
CA ASP A 281 1.72 -30.58 2.00
C ASP A 281 2.58 -30.91 3.22
N SER A 282 3.50 -30.01 3.61
CA SER A 282 4.30 -30.13 4.82
C SER A 282 3.46 -30.00 6.10
N ASP A 283 4.00 -30.49 7.23
CA ASP A 283 3.34 -30.36 8.54
C ASP A 283 3.01 -28.89 8.88
N LEU A 284 3.95 -27.97 8.58
CA LEU A 284 3.74 -26.53 8.76
C LEU A 284 2.68 -25.98 7.78
N GLY A 285 2.73 -26.37 6.50
CA GLY A 285 1.75 -25.96 5.50
C GLY A 285 0.32 -26.37 5.89
N GLN A 286 0.16 -27.60 6.35
CA GLN A 286 -1.12 -28.11 6.85
C GLN A 286 -1.58 -27.41 8.13
N ALA A 287 -0.65 -27.09 9.04
CA ALA A 287 -0.97 -26.35 10.26
C ALA A 287 -1.43 -24.91 9.95
N LEU A 288 -0.80 -24.24 8.98
CA LEU A 288 -1.21 -22.92 8.48
C LEU A 288 -2.60 -22.97 7.84
N ILE A 289 -2.85 -23.91 6.92
CA ILE A 289 -4.15 -24.08 6.23
C ILE A 289 -5.29 -24.29 7.23
N LYS A 290 -5.03 -25.00 8.32
CA LYS A 290 -6.01 -25.31 9.36
C LYS A 290 -6.13 -24.21 10.43
N SER A 291 -5.30 -23.18 10.40
CA SER A 291 -5.11 -22.26 11.53
C SER A 291 -4.94 -23.01 12.86
N ASP A 292 -4.08 -24.02 12.87
CA ASP A 292 -3.93 -24.94 13.99
C ASP A 292 -3.25 -24.26 15.19
N PRO A 293 -3.91 -24.08 16.35
CA PRO A 293 -3.31 -23.46 17.54
C PRO A 293 -2.26 -24.33 18.22
N GLU A 294 -2.24 -25.64 17.96
CA GLU A 294 -1.26 -26.60 18.50
C GLU A 294 -0.11 -26.87 17.51
N GLY A 295 -0.17 -26.23 16.33
CA GLY A 295 0.90 -26.27 15.34
C GLY A 295 2.15 -25.48 15.75
N PRO A 296 3.21 -25.51 14.92
CA PRO A 296 4.37 -24.66 15.12
C PRO A 296 4.00 -23.17 15.03
N LEU A 297 4.55 -22.35 15.95
CA LEU A 297 4.30 -20.91 15.94
C LEU A 297 4.79 -20.28 14.63
N TYR A 298 3.84 -19.72 13.89
CA TYR A 298 4.09 -19.03 12.62
C TYR A 298 3.14 -17.86 12.46
N GLY A 299 3.69 -16.66 12.28
CA GLY A 299 2.88 -15.46 12.14
C GLY A 299 3.59 -14.35 11.37
N MET A 300 2.85 -13.28 11.14
CA MET A 300 3.30 -12.12 10.38
C MET A 300 2.97 -10.84 11.11
N VAL A 301 3.91 -9.90 11.07
CA VAL A 301 3.71 -8.51 11.48
C VAL A 301 3.08 -7.76 10.32
N THR A 302 1.90 -7.18 10.53
CA THR A 302 1.17 -6.45 9.50
C THR A 302 1.39 -4.96 9.60
N LYS A 303 1.57 -4.42 10.82
CA LYS A 303 1.66 -2.98 11.04
C LYS A 303 2.54 -2.64 12.25
N LEU A 304 3.26 -1.52 12.14
CA LEU A 304 3.85 -0.83 13.26
C LEU A 304 3.09 0.48 13.51
N PHE A 305 2.47 0.60 14.68
CA PHE A 305 1.75 1.79 15.11
C PHE A 305 2.62 2.61 16.07
N LEU A 306 2.77 3.91 15.81
CA LEU A 306 3.47 4.85 16.68
C LEU A 306 2.44 5.78 17.31
N ASP A 307 2.16 5.62 18.60
CA ASP A 307 1.13 6.40 19.30
C ASP A 307 1.64 7.82 19.67
N PRO A 308 1.15 8.89 19.02
CA PRO A 308 1.61 10.25 19.31
C PRO A 308 1.31 10.70 20.74
N LYS A 309 0.24 10.18 21.35
CA LYS A 309 -0.20 10.51 22.72
C LYS A 309 0.64 9.81 23.79
N ARG A 310 1.32 8.71 23.44
CA ARG A 310 2.25 7.98 24.31
C ARG A 310 3.71 8.17 23.87
N ASN A 311 4.08 9.40 23.50
CA ASN A 311 5.45 9.76 23.09
C ASN A 311 5.99 8.85 21.96
N TYR A 312 5.14 8.58 20.97
CA TYR A 312 5.43 7.73 19.80
C TYR A 312 5.88 6.32 20.19
N GLN A 313 5.30 5.78 21.28
CA GLN A 313 5.54 4.40 21.68
C GLN A 313 5.12 3.44 20.56
N ALA A 314 6.06 2.60 20.15
CA ALA A 314 5.88 1.61 19.10
C ALA A 314 5.06 0.42 19.60
N THR A 315 3.95 0.14 18.91
CA THR A 315 3.12 -1.06 19.07
C THR A 315 3.16 -1.84 17.77
N ILE A 316 3.61 -3.09 17.82
CA ILE A 316 3.57 -3.99 16.66
C ILE A 316 2.21 -4.67 16.64
N ILE A 317 1.55 -4.72 15.49
CA ILE A 317 0.30 -5.43 15.24
C ILE A 317 0.57 -6.49 14.17
N GLY A 318 -0.01 -7.67 14.33
CA GLY A 318 0.14 -8.75 13.37
C GLY A 318 -0.92 -9.81 13.52
N ARG A 319 -0.71 -10.95 12.85
CA ARG A 319 -1.59 -12.11 12.89
C ARG A 319 -0.81 -13.40 13.17
N VAL A 320 -1.37 -14.24 14.02
CA VAL A 320 -0.90 -15.62 14.22
C VAL A 320 -1.64 -16.52 13.23
N PHE A 321 -0.92 -17.22 12.36
CA PHE A 321 -1.51 -18.14 11.36
C PHE A 321 -1.40 -19.60 11.78
N SER A 322 -0.39 -19.96 12.57
CA SER A 322 -0.27 -21.28 13.19
C SER A 322 0.39 -21.19 14.56
N GLY A 323 0.08 -22.14 15.42
CA GLY A 323 0.53 -22.23 16.80
C GLY A 323 -0.15 -21.22 17.73
N THR A 324 0.39 -21.12 18.94
CA THR A 324 -0.07 -20.18 19.96
C THR A 324 1.09 -19.29 20.37
N PHE A 325 0.92 -17.98 20.24
CA PHE A 325 1.93 -17.01 20.62
C PHE A 325 1.82 -16.72 22.12
N ASP A 326 2.85 -17.07 22.88
CA ASP A 326 2.93 -16.84 24.32
C ASP A 326 3.82 -15.62 24.63
N GLN A 327 3.46 -14.82 25.63
CA GLN A 327 4.25 -13.68 26.07
C GLN A 327 5.65 -14.09 26.57
N SER A 328 5.80 -15.31 27.06
CA SER A 328 7.09 -15.85 27.51
C SER A 328 8.02 -16.25 26.34
N ASP A 329 7.50 -16.27 25.11
CA ASP A 329 8.27 -16.66 23.94
C ASP A 329 9.37 -15.64 23.61
N SER A 330 10.45 -16.17 23.05
CA SER A 330 11.37 -15.40 22.23
C SER A 330 11.06 -15.73 20.79
N ILE A 331 10.88 -14.72 19.95
CA ILE A 331 10.55 -14.91 18.54
C ILE A 331 11.75 -14.60 17.67
N TYR A 332 11.88 -15.32 16.56
CA TYR A 332 12.90 -15.10 15.55
C TYR A 332 12.25 -14.51 14.31
N LEU A 333 12.75 -13.36 13.88
CA LEU A 333 12.31 -12.65 12.69
C LEU A 333 13.11 -13.16 11.48
N LEU A 334 12.44 -13.71 10.48
CA LEU A 334 13.10 -14.40 9.36
C LEU A 334 13.79 -13.42 8.40
N GLY A 335 13.17 -12.29 8.11
CA GLY A 335 13.67 -11.25 7.22
C GLY A 335 14.88 -10.53 7.81
N SER A 336 14.75 -10.02 9.04
CA SER A 336 15.87 -9.36 9.72
C SER A 336 16.91 -10.33 10.29
N ARG A 337 16.59 -11.63 10.40
CA ARG A 337 17.45 -12.69 10.97
C ARG A 337 17.85 -12.43 12.42
N THR A 338 16.95 -11.87 13.21
CA THR A 338 17.19 -11.49 14.61
C THR A 338 16.20 -12.14 15.56
N ALA A 339 16.70 -12.58 16.72
CA ALA A 339 15.85 -12.98 17.83
C ALA A 339 15.43 -11.76 18.66
N SER A 340 14.16 -11.69 19.02
CA SER A 340 13.55 -10.60 19.79
C SER A 340 12.72 -11.17 20.92
N ARG A 341 12.83 -10.53 22.10
CA ARG A 341 12.04 -10.90 23.27
C ARG A 341 10.79 -10.03 23.37
N VAL A 342 9.66 -10.68 23.63
CA VAL A 342 8.38 -10.00 23.86
C VAL A 342 8.35 -9.45 25.30
N LYS A 343 7.88 -8.21 25.48
CA LYS A 343 7.71 -7.62 26.82
C LYS A 343 6.26 -7.69 27.28
N ARG A 344 5.33 -7.31 26.40
CA ARG A 344 3.88 -7.39 26.61
C ARG A 344 3.23 -7.87 25.33
N LEU A 345 2.26 -8.76 25.48
CA LEU A 345 1.47 -9.36 24.41
C LEU A 345 -0.01 -9.17 24.72
N GLY A 346 -0.80 -8.95 23.69
CA GLY A 346 -2.22 -8.71 23.84
C GLY A 346 -2.92 -8.48 22.52
N VAL A 347 -4.10 -7.89 22.59
CA VAL A 347 -4.86 -7.42 21.43
C VAL A 347 -5.09 -5.92 21.56
N MET A 348 -5.09 -5.23 20.42
CA MET A 348 -5.26 -3.78 20.40
C MET A 348 -6.74 -3.42 20.28
N GLU A 349 -7.16 -2.41 21.03
CA GLU A 349 -8.46 -1.76 20.89
C GLU A 349 -8.26 -0.24 20.80
N ILE A 350 -8.42 0.29 19.59
CA ILE A 350 -8.17 1.66 19.17
C ILE A 350 -6.73 2.10 19.46
N THR A 351 -6.45 2.52 20.69
CA THR A 351 -5.12 2.98 21.15
C THR A 351 -4.63 2.23 22.38
N ASP A 352 -5.46 1.37 22.98
CA ASP A 352 -5.10 0.63 24.18
C ASP A 352 -4.76 -0.83 23.86
N LEU A 353 -3.90 -1.42 24.70
CA LEU A 353 -3.53 -2.83 24.60
C LEU A 353 -4.23 -3.58 25.73
N LEU A 354 -5.12 -4.51 25.38
CA LEU A 354 -5.61 -5.51 26.31
C LEU A 354 -4.57 -6.63 26.43
N ASP A 355 -3.91 -6.73 27.58
CA ASP A 355 -2.93 -7.80 27.83
C ASP A 355 -3.60 -9.17 27.77
N ILE A 356 -3.12 -10.03 26.87
CA ILE A 356 -3.53 -11.43 26.72
C ILE A 356 -2.23 -12.23 26.55
N PRO A 357 -1.83 -13.04 27.54
CA PRO A 357 -0.51 -13.67 27.54
C PRO A 357 -0.37 -14.80 26.51
N ARG A 358 -1.48 -15.31 25.96
CA ARG A 358 -1.50 -16.41 24.98
C ARG A 358 -2.47 -16.09 23.87
N ILE A 359 -2.01 -16.01 22.64
CA ILE A 359 -2.85 -15.68 21.48
C ILE A 359 -2.76 -16.83 20.47
N PRO A 360 -3.82 -17.64 20.35
CA PRO A 360 -3.83 -18.77 19.41
C PRO A 360 -3.98 -18.28 17.97
N ALA A 361 -3.62 -19.16 17.03
CA ALA A 361 -3.82 -18.98 15.60
C ALA A 361 -5.23 -18.48 15.24
N GLY A 362 -5.32 -17.75 14.13
CA GLY A 362 -6.58 -17.16 13.67
C GLY A 362 -7.01 -15.92 14.45
N ASN A 363 -6.10 -15.26 15.18
CA ASN A 363 -6.34 -13.98 15.83
C ASN A 363 -5.28 -12.95 15.43
N LEU A 364 -5.65 -11.66 15.48
CA LEU A 364 -4.68 -10.58 15.51
C LEU A 364 -4.01 -10.53 16.88
N PHE A 365 -2.78 -10.04 16.92
CA PHE A 365 -2.06 -9.72 18.14
C PHE A 365 -1.53 -8.30 18.07
N ALA A 366 -1.22 -7.77 19.24
CA ALA A 366 -0.43 -6.57 19.41
C ALA A 366 0.62 -6.79 20.49
N LEU A 367 1.83 -6.24 20.31
CA LEU A 367 2.91 -6.40 21.26
C LEU A 367 3.76 -5.14 21.44
N TYR A 368 4.36 -5.06 22.62
CA TYR A 368 5.42 -4.12 22.96
C TYR A 368 6.73 -4.88 23.20
N GLY A 369 7.85 -4.29 22.78
CA GLY A 369 9.17 -4.75 23.23
C GLY A 369 10.31 -4.36 22.31
N PHE A 370 10.09 -4.46 21.02
CA PHE A 370 11.03 -4.18 19.95
C PHE A 370 10.29 -3.53 18.77
N ILE A 371 11.03 -3.18 17.72
CA ILE A 371 10.48 -2.63 16.48
C ILE A 371 10.97 -3.49 15.33
N CYS A 372 10.10 -3.78 14.38
CA CYS A 372 10.42 -4.44 13.13
C CYS A 372 9.56 -3.85 12.00
N PRO A 373 9.98 -3.97 10.73
CA PRO A 373 9.18 -3.51 9.60
C PRO A 373 7.89 -4.34 9.45
N SER A 374 6.91 -3.75 8.75
CA SER A 374 5.71 -4.46 8.33
C SER A 374 6.04 -5.53 7.27
N GLY A 375 5.30 -6.64 7.27
CA GLY A 375 5.54 -7.81 6.40
C GLY A 375 6.57 -8.80 6.97
N GLU A 376 7.13 -8.54 8.15
CA GLU A 376 8.10 -9.44 8.79
C GLU A 376 7.43 -10.74 9.25
N THR A 377 8.05 -11.88 8.95
CA THR A 377 7.58 -13.21 9.39
C THR A 377 8.30 -13.59 10.67
N PHE A 378 7.58 -14.14 11.64
CA PHE A 378 8.16 -14.60 12.89
C PHE A 378 7.81 -16.04 13.22
N ILE A 379 8.75 -16.71 13.90
CA ILE A 379 8.63 -18.06 14.44
C ILE A 379 9.14 -18.10 15.88
N ASP A 380 8.88 -19.20 16.60
CA ASP A 380 9.53 -19.44 17.90
C ASP A 380 11.06 -19.55 17.71
N ALA A 381 11.82 -18.76 18.47
CA ALA A 381 13.28 -18.74 18.42
C ALA A 381 13.91 -20.09 18.83
N ASN A 382 13.21 -20.91 19.62
CA ASN A 382 13.68 -22.24 20.01
C ASN A 382 13.58 -23.26 18.86
N ASN A 383 12.69 -23.01 17.91
CA ASN A 383 12.43 -23.89 16.76
C ASN A 383 13.21 -23.47 15.51
N VAL A 384 14.11 -22.49 15.64
CA VAL A 384 14.98 -22.05 14.55
C VAL A 384 16.01 -23.15 14.23
N PRO A 385 16.12 -23.60 12.97
CA PRO A 385 17.14 -24.56 12.57
C PRO A 385 18.54 -24.03 12.92
N LYS A 386 19.37 -24.89 13.52
CA LYS A 386 20.77 -24.56 13.83
C LYS A 386 21.65 -24.51 12.58
N ASP A 387 21.26 -25.26 11.56
CA ASP A 387 21.91 -25.27 10.28
C ASP A 387 21.53 -24.04 9.46
N LYS A 388 22.54 -23.34 8.92
CA LYS A 388 22.33 -22.09 8.18
C LYS A 388 21.67 -22.31 6.83
N ASP A 389 21.90 -23.45 6.20
CA ASP A 389 21.33 -23.77 4.90
C ASP A 389 19.84 -24.11 5.07
N GLU A 390 19.45 -24.81 6.15
CA GLU A 390 18.05 -25.03 6.50
C GLU A 390 17.33 -23.73 6.88
N LEU A 391 17.96 -22.86 7.69
CA LEU A 391 17.41 -21.55 8.03
C LEU A 391 17.14 -20.69 6.79
N SER A 392 18.05 -20.72 5.81
CA SER A 392 17.89 -19.96 4.57
C SER A 392 16.74 -20.45 3.68
N LYS A 393 16.25 -21.67 3.91
CA LYS A 393 15.14 -22.29 3.18
C LYS A 393 13.79 -22.10 3.86
N LEU A 394 13.73 -21.51 5.06
CA LEU A 394 12.46 -21.26 5.72
C LEU A 394 11.65 -20.23 4.91
N PRO A 395 10.45 -20.59 4.45
CA PRO A 395 9.64 -19.74 3.58
C PRO A 395 8.99 -18.59 4.36
N SER A 396 9.34 -17.34 4.06
CA SER A 396 8.62 -16.19 4.61
C SER A 396 7.23 -16.02 3.98
N PHE A 397 6.34 -15.30 4.64
CA PHE A 397 5.18 -14.76 3.94
C PHE A 397 5.64 -13.81 2.83
N GLU A 398 4.86 -13.75 1.75
CA GLU A 398 5.09 -12.84 0.65
C GLU A 398 5.09 -11.39 1.15
N LYS A 399 5.94 -10.55 0.55
CA LYS A 399 6.02 -9.14 0.95
C LYS A 399 4.69 -8.45 0.66
N ILE A 400 4.41 -7.39 1.42
CA ILE A 400 3.26 -6.54 1.15
C ILE A 400 3.62 -5.69 -0.07
N HIS A 401 2.95 -5.96 -1.20
CA HIS A 401 3.10 -5.17 -2.41
C HIS A 401 2.37 -3.83 -2.21
N TYR A 402 3.08 -2.73 -2.49
CA TYR A 402 2.50 -1.40 -2.44
C TYR A 402 2.25 -0.93 -3.87
N ALA A 403 1.00 -0.67 -4.20
CA ALA A 403 0.58 -0.27 -5.56
C ALA A 403 1.14 1.11 -6.02
N CYS A 404 1.82 1.85 -5.12
CA CYS A 404 2.27 3.23 -5.37
C CYS A 404 3.76 3.40 -5.06
N LYS A 405 4.48 4.07 -5.97
CA LYS A 405 5.89 4.46 -5.78
C LYS A 405 6.00 5.87 -5.20
N ALA A 406 7.07 6.15 -4.47
CA ALA A 406 7.34 7.50 -3.99
C ALA A 406 7.62 8.46 -5.17
N VAL A 407 6.80 9.51 -5.29
CA VAL A 407 6.82 10.48 -6.40
C VAL A 407 6.97 11.93 -5.93
N VAL A 408 6.77 12.20 -4.65
CA VAL A 408 6.93 13.53 -4.03
C VAL A 408 8.03 13.47 -2.99
N SER A 409 8.79 14.54 -2.83
CA SER A 409 9.87 14.66 -1.84
C SER A 409 9.90 16.01 -1.16
N ARG A 410 10.43 16.08 0.06
CA ARG A 410 10.83 17.33 0.72
C ARG A 410 12.23 17.20 1.28
N SER A 411 12.99 18.28 1.25
CA SER A 411 14.22 18.35 2.05
C SER A 411 13.85 18.60 3.51
N ILE A 412 14.54 17.90 4.41
CA ILE A 412 14.45 18.08 5.85
C ILE A 412 15.85 18.23 6.44
N LYS A 413 16.01 19.16 7.38
CA LYS A 413 17.28 19.39 8.05
C LYS A 413 17.02 19.70 9.52
N PRO A 414 17.78 19.15 10.48
CA PRO A 414 17.59 19.52 11.87
C PRO A 414 18.03 20.98 12.09
N GLN A 415 17.26 21.72 12.89
CA GLN A 415 17.59 23.11 13.24
C GLN A 415 18.88 23.18 14.07
N ASP A 416 19.08 22.21 14.96
CA ASP A 416 20.33 21.99 15.67
C ASP A 416 21.14 20.86 14.98
N PRO A 417 22.35 21.11 14.48
CA PRO A 417 23.22 20.07 13.93
C PRO A 417 23.51 18.89 14.86
N HIS A 418 23.43 19.06 16.19
CA HIS A 418 23.64 17.98 17.16
C HIS A 418 22.48 16.96 17.18
N ASP A 419 21.29 17.36 16.74
CA ASP A 419 20.11 16.49 16.67
C ASP A 419 20.14 15.54 15.47
N LEU A 420 21.21 15.54 14.66
CA LEU A 420 21.27 14.74 13.45
C LEU A 420 21.10 13.24 13.68
N ALA A 421 21.75 12.70 14.72
CA ALA A 421 21.60 11.29 15.08
C ALA A 421 20.16 10.95 15.49
N LYS A 422 19.53 11.86 16.25
CA LYS A 422 18.14 11.74 16.68
C LYS A 422 17.16 11.84 15.51
N LEU A 423 17.43 12.72 14.54
CA LEU A 423 16.66 12.80 13.30
C LEU A 423 16.68 11.47 12.55
N GLY A 424 17.87 10.88 12.37
CA GLY A 424 18.02 9.57 11.74
C GLY A 424 17.23 8.46 12.45
N GLU A 425 17.25 8.44 13.78
CA GLU A 425 16.47 7.49 14.59
C GLU A 425 14.96 7.67 14.40
N VAL A 426 14.47 8.91 14.50
CA VAL A 426 13.04 9.24 14.37
C VAL A 426 12.54 8.93 12.97
N VAL A 427 13.27 9.34 11.94
CA VAL A 427 12.92 9.04 10.55
C VAL A 427 12.92 7.53 10.33
N GLY A 428 13.94 6.81 10.81
CA GLY A 428 14.02 5.35 10.72
C GLY A 428 12.79 4.65 11.31
N LYS A 429 12.30 5.11 12.46
CA LYS A 429 11.05 4.59 13.07
C LYS A 429 9.83 4.82 12.18
N TRP A 430 9.71 6.03 11.61
CA TRP A 430 8.60 6.35 10.71
C TRP A 430 8.63 5.56 9.40
N LEU A 431 9.81 5.31 8.82
CA LEU A 431 9.94 4.47 7.61
C LEU A 431 9.60 3.00 7.88
N GLN A 432 9.84 2.50 9.09
CA GLN A 432 9.41 1.15 9.47
C GLN A 432 7.88 1.07 9.65
N ALA A 433 7.26 2.17 10.10
CA ALA A 433 5.82 2.28 10.22
C ALA A 433 5.13 2.48 8.86
N ASP A 434 5.77 3.24 7.96
CA ASP A 434 5.29 3.51 6.62
C ASP A 434 6.38 3.22 5.55
N PRO A 435 6.52 1.95 5.13
CA PRO A 435 7.52 1.53 4.13
C PRO A 435 7.26 2.06 2.71
N THR A 436 6.19 2.85 2.49
CA THR A 436 5.96 3.52 1.20
C THR A 436 6.73 4.85 1.08
N ALA A 437 7.33 5.32 2.17
CA ALA A 437 8.24 6.46 2.18
C ALA A 437 9.70 6.03 2.03
N GLU A 438 10.53 6.89 1.42
CA GLU A 438 11.98 6.71 1.31
C GLU A 438 12.71 7.87 1.98
N PHE A 439 13.89 7.60 2.55
CA PHE A 439 14.77 8.62 3.12
C PHE A 439 16.18 8.46 2.59
N ARG A 440 16.79 9.56 2.13
CA ARG A 440 18.16 9.55 1.61
C ARG A 440 18.89 10.84 1.94
N LEU A 441 20.21 10.76 2.11
CA LEU A 441 21.08 11.93 2.11
C LEU A 441 21.43 12.26 0.66
N ASN A 442 21.10 13.48 0.21
CA ASN A 442 21.67 14.02 -1.00
C ASN A 442 23.12 14.44 -0.72
N LYS A 443 24.09 13.74 -1.34
CA LYS A 443 25.53 13.95 -1.09
C LYS A 443 26.05 15.29 -1.63
N GLU A 444 25.31 15.94 -2.53
CA GLU A 444 25.73 17.18 -3.18
C GLU A 444 25.26 18.40 -2.41
N SER A 445 23.96 18.46 -2.09
CA SER A 445 23.41 19.53 -1.25
C SER A 445 23.68 19.31 0.24
N MET A 446 24.10 18.11 0.63
CA MET A 446 24.22 17.67 2.04
C MET A 446 22.89 17.82 2.80
N GLU A 447 21.76 17.71 2.09
CA GLU A 447 20.42 17.76 2.65
C GLU A 447 19.80 16.38 2.70
N TYR A 448 18.95 16.13 3.70
CA TYR A 448 18.20 14.90 3.79
C TYR A 448 16.89 15.03 3.04
N ILE A 449 16.58 14.07 2.19
CA ILE A 449 15.37 14.05 1.36
C ILE A 449 14.45 12.97 1.89
N LEU A 450 13.22 13.35 2.24
CA LEU A 450 12.13 12.45 2.57
C LEU A 450 11.17 12.39 1.39
N SER A 451 10.99 11.21 0.81
CA SER A 451 10.13 10.94 -0.34
C SER A 451 8.91 10.11 0.06
N GLY A 452 7.77 10.32 -0.60
CA GLY A 452 6.51 9.60 -0.35
C GLY A 452 5.64 9.55 -1.60
N ILE A 453 4.54 8.80 -1.53
CA ILE A 453 3.62 8.56 -2.64
C ILE A 453 2.76 9.78 -2.96
N ASP A 454 2.60 10.68 -1.99
CA ASP A 454 1.66 11.79 -2.08
C ASP A 454 2.10 13.02 -1.25
N PRO A 455 1.78 14.27 -1.66
CA PRO A 455 2.13 15.46 -0.89
C PRO A 455 1.56 15.46 0.54
N LEU A 456 0.33 14.99 0.74
CA LEU A 456 -0.33 14.96 2.05
C LEU A 456 0.38 13.99 3.00
N GLN A 457 0.79 12.82 2.50
CA GLN A 457 1.58 11.86 3.27
C GLN A 457 2.86 12.50 3.79
N ILE A 458 3.60 13.19 2.91
CA ILE A 458 4.85 13.86 3.28
C ILE A 458 4.62 15.00 4.25
N GLU A 459 3.55 15.79 4.08
CA GLU A 459 3.18 16.84 5.01
C GLU A 459 2.95 16.29 6.43
N ILE A 460 2.20 15.20 6.57
CA ILE A 460 1.95 14.55 7.86
C ILE A 460 3.22 13.95 8.45
N LEU A 461 4.01 13.23 7.66
CA LEU A 461 5.28 12.64 8.12
C LEU A 461 6.24 13.73 8.60
N THR A 462 6.40 14.81 7.84
CA THR A 462 7.28 15.93 8.21
C THR A 462 6.79 16.65 9.47
N LYS A 463 5.48 16.88 9.64
CA LYS A 463 4.91 17.45 10.88
C LYS A 463 5.20 16.55 12.10
N ARG A 464 5.04 15.23 11.96
CA ARG A 464 5.30 14.26 13.04
C ARG A 464 6.78 14.12 13.40
N ILE A 465 7.66 14.15 12.40
CA ILE A 465 9.11 14.22 12.63
C ILE A 465 9.46 15.54 13.34
N ASN A 466 8.90 16.67 12.89
CA ASN A 466 9.13 17.99 13.47
C ASN A 466 8.70 18.10 14.94
N ASN A 467 7.66 17.35 15.34
CA ASN A 467 7.21 17.27 16.72
C ASN A 467 8.19 16.52 17.64
N GLN A 468 9.07 15.67 17.09
CA GLN A 468 10.06 14.90 17.86
C GLN A 468 11.47 15.51 17.77
N VAL A 469 11.81 16.10 16.63
CA VAL A 469 13.08 16.77 16.32
C VAL A 469 12.76 18.01 15.52
N ARG A 470 13.16 19.20 15.99
CA ARG A 470 12.89 20.45 15.25
C ARG A 470 13.64 20.44 13.93
N ILE A 471 12.91 20.54 12.83
CA ILE A 471 13.46 20.51 11.47
C ILE A 471 13.02 21.72 10.65
N ASP A 472 13.90 22.17 9.78
CA ASP A 472 13.57 23.04 8.65
C ASP A 472 13.09 22.15 7.49
N ILE A 473 11.98 22.55 6.88
CA ILE A 473 11.29 21.77 5.84
C ILE A 473 11.31 22.59 4.54
N GLY A 474 11.90 22.02 3.49
CA GLY A 474 11.88 22.60 2.15
C GLY A 474 10.55 22.42 1.44
N GLU A 475 10.40 23.11 0.30
CA GLU A 475 9.23 22.97 -0.57
C GLU A 475 9.10 21.55 -1.14
N PRO A 476 7.86 21.09 -1.43
CA PRO A 476 7.64 19.81 -2.09
C PRO A 476 8.23 19.80 -3.49
N ILE A 477 8.92 18.71 -3.79
CA ILE A 477 9.67 18.46 -5.01
C ILE A 477 9.12 17.20 -5.67
N ILE A 478 8.80 17.27 -6.95
CA ILE A 478 8.48 16.07 -7.74
C ILE A 478 9.76 15.33 -8.12
N VAL A 479 9.74 14.01 -7.93
CA VAL A 479 10.85 13.12 -8.30
C VAL A 479 10.60 12.58 -9.70
N TYR A 480 11.41 13.04 -10.65
CA TYR A 480 11.37 12.58 -12.03
C TYR A 480 12.11 11.24 -12.18
N ARG A 481 12.11 10.66 -13.37
CA ARG A 481 12.93 9.50 -13.73
C ARG A 481 13.73 9.79 -14.99
N GLU A 482 14.89 9.16 -15.11
CA GLU A 482 15.69 9.20 -16.34
C GLU A 482 15.53 7.88 -17.10
N LYS A 483 15.27 7.95 -18.39
CA LYS A 483 15.15 6.77 -19.25
C LYS A 483 15.72 7.05 -20.63
N ILE A 484 16.31 6.03 -21.25
CA ILE A 484 16.80 6.09 -22.63
C ILE A 484 15.71 5.68 -23.61
N THR A 485 15.79 6.21 -24.83
CA THR A 485 14.84 5.87 -25.90
C THR A 485 15.46 4.97 -26.97
N GLU A 486 16.78 4.91 -27.03
CA GLU A 486 17.51 4.14 -28.04
C GLU A 486 18.60 3.29 -27.41
N LYS A 487 18.95 2.19 -28.09
CA LYS A 487 20.12 1.39 -27.76
C LYS A 487 21.40 2.18 -28.01
N SER A 488 22.25 2.26 -27.00
CA SER A 488 23.55 2.90 -27.12
C SER A 488 24.55 2.02 -27.88
N LYS A 489 25.62 2.65 -28.35
CA LYS A 489 26.85 1.93 -28.73
C LYS A 489 27.46 1.24 -27.52
N GLU A 490 28.33 0.28 -27.79
CA GLU A 490 29.21 -0.30 -26.79
C GLU A 490 30.35 0.67 -26.46
N PHE A 491 30.53 0.96 -25.17
CA PHE A 491 31.62 1.78 -24.67
C PHE A 491 32.63 0.92 -23.91
N HIS A 492 33.87 0.96 -24.38
CA HIS A 492 34.98 0.30 -23.73
C HIS A 492 35.62 1.26 -22.72
N THR A 493 35.51 0.94 -21.44
CA THR A 493 36.11 1.74 -20.36
C THR A 493 37.11 0.93 -19.54
N LYS A 494 37.97 1.64 -18.80
CA LYS A 494 39.04 1.07 -17.97
C LYS A 494 38.95 1.55 -16.53
N SER A 495 39.44 0.74 -15.60
CA SER A 495 39.62 1.13 -14.20
C SER A 495 40.63 2.27 -14.06
N SER A 496 40.62 2.94 -12.90
CA SER A 496 41.57 4.02 -12.58
C SER A 496 43.04 3.58 -12.73
N ASN A 497 43.33 2.32 -12.41
CA ASN A 497 44.64 1.69 -12.59
C ASN A 497 44.87 1.04 -13.98
N ALA A 498 43.90 1.15 -14.90
CA ALA A 498 43.90 0.58 -16.26
C ALA A 498 44.04 -0.96 -16.39
N HIS A 499 44.07 -1.69 -15.27
CA HIS A 499 44.22 -3.14 -15.25
C HIS A 499 42.92 -3.90 -15.53
N ASN A 500 41.77 -3.30 -15.22
CA ASN A 500 40.45 -3.85 -15.49
C ASN A 500 39.78 -3.06 -16.59
N ARG A 501 38.94 -3.74 -17.37
CA ARG A 501 38.22 -3.13 -18.49
C ARG A 501 36.83 -3.73 -18.60
N ILE A 502 35.89 -2.95 -19.09
CA ILE A 502 34.53 -3.39 -19.36
C ILE A 502 34.06 -2.81 -20.69
N LEU A 503 33.36 -3.62 -21.46
CA LEU A 503 32.65 -3.21 -22.66
C LEU A 503 31.16 -3.36 -22.38
N LEU A 504 30.43 -2.25 -22.40
CA LEU A 504 29.03 -2.22 -21.99
C LEU A 504 28.22 -1.31 -22.91
N TYR A 505 26.96 -1.69 -23.13
CA TYR A 505 25.94 -0.85 -23.75
C TYR A 505 24.68 -0.80 -22.87
N LEU A 506 23.82 0.17 -23.14
CA LEU A 506 22.47 0.26 -22.58
C LEU A 506 21.42 0.12 -23.68
N GLU A 507 20.29 -0.49 -23.37
CA GLU A 507 19.09 -0.46 -24.21
C GLU A 507 17.83 -0.32 -23.36
N PRO A 508 16.76 0.32 -23.88
CA PRO A 508 15.50 0.41 -23.16
C PRO A 508 14.90 -1.00 -22.97
N LEU A 509 14.27 -1.22 -21.83
CA LEU A 509 13.44 -2.40 -21.59
C LEU A 509 12.15 -2.30 -22.43
N ASP A 510 11.61 -3.46 -22.79
CA ASP A 510 10.27 -3.54 -23.37
C ASP A 510 9.21 -3.31 -22.28
N GLU A 511 8.03 -2.83 -22.71
CA GLU A 511 6.92 -2.49 -21.80
C GLU A 511 6.52 -3.67 -20.92
N LYS A 512 6.52 -4.89 -21.47
CA LYS A 512 6.09 -6.06 -20.73
C LYS A 512 7.07 -6.43 -19.62
N THR A 513 8.37 -6.33 -19.88
CA THR A 513 9.39 -6.50 -18.85
C THR A 513 9.28 -5.43 -17.76
N GLU A 514 9.00 -4.17 -18.12
CA GLU A 514 8.77 -3.10 -17.14
C GLU A 514 7.57 -3.40 -16.23
N GLU A 515 6.45 -3.88 -16.79
CA GLU A 515 5.29 -4.34 -16.01
C GLU A 515 5.66 -5.44 -15.02
N LEU A 516 6.39 -6.48 -15.46
CA LEU A 516 6.78 -7.60 -14.60
C LEU A 516 7.70 -7.17 -13.45
N LEU A 517 8.59 -6.20 -13.71
CA LEU A 517 9.46 -5.61 -12.70
C LEU A 517 8.65 -4.76 -11.70
N ASP A 518 7.66 -4.02 -12.18
CA ASP A 518 6.82 -3.14 -11.38
C ASP A 518 5.83 -3.93 -10.51
N GLU A 519 5.25 -5.03 -11.02
CA GLU A 519 4.42 -5.97 -10.27
C GLU A 519 5.23 -6.78 -9.23
N GLY A 520 6.56 -6.78 -9.33
CA GLY A 520 7.43 -7.57 -8.47
C GLY A 520 7.43 -9.06 -8.81
N LYS A 521 6.92 -9.46 -9.99
CA LYS A 521 7.03 -10.83 -10.50
C LYS A 521 8.45 -11.19 -10.90
N VAL A 522 9.28 -10.20 -11.21
CA VAL A 522 10.70 -10.38 -11.51
C VAL A 522 11.52 -9.62 -10.47
N THR A 523 12.28 -10.35 -9.66
CA THR A 523 13.09 -9.75 -8.57
C THR A 523 14.53 -10.26 -8.55
N ASP A 524 15.38 -9.60 -7.76
CA ASP A 524 16.76 -10.02 -7.50
C ASP A 524 16.85 -11.24 -6.57
N LEU A 525 15.77 -11.53 -5.82
CA LEU A 525 15.71 -12.63 -4.84
C LEU A 525 15.39 -13.99 -5.47
N GLN A 526 14.80 -14.00 -6.68
CA GLN A 526 14.40 -15.23 -7.37
C GLN A 526 15.58 -16.05 -7.87
N ASN A 527 15.37 -17.37 -7.98
CA ASN A 527 16.32 -18.25 -8.64
C ASN A 527 16.45 -17.89 -10.14
N GLU A 528 17.66 -17.98 -10.68
CA GLU A 528 17.96 -17.67 -12.07
C GLU A 528 17.09 -18.43 -13.09
N LYS A 529 16.73 -19.70 -12.80
CA LYS A 529 15.90 -20.51 -13.70
C LYS A 529 14.44 -20.09 -13.70
N GLU A 530 13.92 -19.77 -12.52
CA GLU A 530 12.54 -19.33 -12.31
C GLU A 530 12.33 -17.98 -12.98
N ARG A 531 13.18 -17.00 -12.65
CA ARG A 531 13.17 -15.67 -13.29
C ARG A 531 13.26 -15.78 -14.81
N ALA A 532 14.13 -16.66 -15.32
CA ALA A 532 14.26 -16.87 -16.76
C ALA A 532 13.05 -17.54 -17.41
N ALA A 533 12.28 -18.36 -16.68
CA ALA A 533 11.05 -18.94 -17.17
C ALA A 533 9.96 -17.86 -17.32
N ILE A 534 9.77 -17.04 -16.27
CA ILE A 534 8.82 -15.92 -16.26
C ILE A 534 9.11 -14.95 -17.42
N LEU A 535 10.35 -14.48 -17.53
CA LEU A 535 10.74 -13.53 -18.58
C LEU A 535 10.62 -14.11 -20.00
N ARG A 536 10.83 -15.42 -20.17
CA ARG A 536 10.63 -16.10 -21.45
C ARG A 536 9.15 -16.20 -21.81
N GLU A 537 8.33 -16.61 -20.85
CA GLU A 537 6.92 -16.92 -21.05
C GLU A 537 6.06 -15.67 -21.20
N GLU A 538 6.32 -14.64 -20.39
CA GLU A 538 5.52 -13.42 -20.36
C GLU A 538 6.12 -12.29 -21.21
N ALA A 539 7.45 -12.13 -21.23
CA ALA A 539 8.14 -11.02 -21.91
C ALA A 539 8.98 -11.43 -23.14
N GLY A 540 8.99 -12.72 -23.51
CA GLY A 540 9.65 -13.21 -24.72
C GLY A 540 11.19 -13.17 -24.70
N TRP A 541 11.83 -13.09 -23.52
CA TRP A 541 13.29 -13.08 -23.42
C TRP A 541 13.94 -14.39 -23.88
N ASP A 542 15.15 -14.30 -24.44
CA ASP A 542 15.99 -15.47 -24.64
C ASP A 542 16.34 -16.11 -23.28
N THR A 543 16.19 -17.42 -23.18
CA THR A 543 16.39 -18.14 -21.92
C THR A 543 17.83 -18.08 -21.43
N LYS A 544 18.83 -18.00 -22.33
CA LYS A 544 20.24 -17.89 -21.94
C LYS A 544 20.56 -16.49 -21.46
N GLU A 545 20.01 -15.46 -22.11
CA GLU A 545 20.14 -14.07 -21.67
C GLU A 545 19.49 -13.86 -20.30
N ALA A 546 18.25 -14.31 -20.12
CA ALA A 546 17.52 -14.13 -18.86
C ALA A 546 18.20 -14.83 -17.67
N ARG A 547 18.83 -15.99 -17.90
CA ARG A 547 19.64 -16.68 -16.87
C ARG A 547 20.91 -15.93 -16.48
N ARG A 548 21.38 -15.01 -17.32
CA ARG A 548 22.60 -14.22 -17.09
C ARG A 548 22.33 -12.86 -16.48
N ILE A 549 21.09 -12.59 -16.04
CA ILE A 549 20.78 -11.43 -15.21
C ILE A 549 21.60 -11.50 -13.93
N VAL A 550 22.41 -10.47 -13.71
CA VAL A 550 23.31 -10.31 -12.56
C VAL A 550 22.57 -9.64 -11.41
N ASP A 551 21.77 -8.61 -11.71
CA ASP A 551 21.04 -7.83 -10.73
C ASP A 551 19.78 -7.23 -11.33
N VAL A 552 18.77 -7.05 -10.49
CA VAL A 552 17.51 -6.34 -10.79
C VAL A 552 17.33 -5.28 -9.72
N PHE A 553 17.25 -4.00 -10.13
CA PHE A 553 17.18 -2.91 -9.17
C PHE A 553 16.33 -1.74 -9.66
N LYS A 554 15.31 -1.37 -8.87
CA LYS A 554 14.39 -0.23 -9.11
C LYS A 554 13.87 -0.14 -10.56
N GLY A 555 13.48 -1.26 -11.17
CA GLY A 555 12.96 -1.30 -12.54
C GLY A 555 14.04 -1.27 -13.64
N ASN A 556 15.28 -1.63 -13.31
CA ASN A 556 16.41 -1.73 -14.24
C ASN A 556 17.09 -3.09 -14.08
N VAL A 557 17.75 -3.57 -15.15
CA VAL A 557 18.35 -4.89 -15.20
C VAL A 557 19.81 -4.80 -15.62
N LEU A 558 20.70 -5.50 -14.89
CA LEU A 558 22.10 -5.70 -15.27
C LEU A 558 22.29 -7.13 -15.78
N VAL A 559 22.83 -7.29 -16.99
CA VAL A 559 22.99 -8.58 -17.68
C VAL A 559 24.45 -8.84 -18.03
N ASN A 560 24.90 -10.06 -17.76
CA ASN A 560 26.20 -10.55 -18.20
C ASN A 560 26.09 -11.12 -19.62
N GLY A 561 26.53 -10.36 -20.63
CA GLY A 561 26.60 -10.81 -22.02
C GLY A 561 27.82 -11.69 -22.35
N THR A 562 28.80 -11.79 -21.44
CA THR A 562 30.09 -12.44 -21.70
C THR A 562 29.99 -13.98 -21.78
N SER A 563 31.04 -14.61 -22.29
CA SER A 563 31.21 -16.08 -22.25
C SER A 563 32.56 -16.45 -21.65
N GLY A 564 32.58 -17.36 -20.68
CA GLY A 564 33.83 -17.84 -20.05
C GLY A 564 34.57 -16.82 -19.18
N LEU A 565 33.88 -15.80 -18.65
CA LEU A 565 34.50 -14.77 -17.81
C LEU A 565 35.05 -15.36 -16.51
N GLN A 566 36.38 -15.40 -16.41
CA GLN A 566 37.05 -15.88 -15.21
C GLN A 566 37.03 -14.82 -14.12
N ARG A 567 36.90 -15.26 -12.85
CA ARG A 567 37.04 -14.40 -11.65
C ARG A 567 35.96 -13.33 -11.50
N PHE A 568 34.84 -13.42 -12.23
CA PHE A 568 33.72 -12.49 -12.13
C PHE A 568 33.18 -12.37 -10.70
N ASP A 569 33.10 -13.49 -9.97
CA ASP A 569 32.60 -13.51 -8.59
C ASP A 569 33.36 -12.57 -7.64
N ARG A 570 34.62 -12.23 -7.96
CA ARG A 570 35.43 -11.31 -7.15
C ARG A 570 34.99 -9.85 -7.25
N VAL A 571 34.46 -9.46 -8.42
CA VAL A 571 34.07 -8.07 -8.71
C VAL A 571 32.56 -7.90 -8.85
N LYS A 572 31.80 -9.00 -8.87
CA LYS A 572 30.34 -9.01 -9.02
C LYS A 572 29.67 -8.03 -8.06
N ASN A 573 29.93 -8.15 -6.76
CA ASN A 573 29.29 -7.30 -5.75
C ASN A 573 29.65 -5.82 -5.93
N ASP A 574 30.92 -5.52 -6.24
CA ASP A 574 31.38 -4.15 -6.48
C ASP A 574 30.72 -3.52 -7.71
N LEU A 575 30.58 -4.28 -8.81
CA LEU A 575 29.88 -3.84 -10.01
C LEU A 575 28.39 -3.63 -9.76
N VAL A 576 27.77 -4.54 -9.00
CA VAL A 576 26.36 -4.43 -8.60
C VAL A 576 26.15 -3.18 -7.75
N SER A 577 27.00 -2.93 -6.75
CA SER A 577 26.94 -1.70 -5.96
C SER A 577 27.11 -0.45 -6.83
N ALA A 578 28.07 -0.44 -7.76
CA ALA A 578 28.27 0.69 -8.66
C ALA A 578 27.08 0.91 -9.61
N PHE A 579 26.45 -0.16 -10.09
CA PHE A 579 25.23 -0.10 -10.89
C PHE A 579 24.05 0.45 -10.09
N ARG A 580 23.81 -0.05 -8.88
CA ARG A 580 22.73 0.40 -7.99
C ARG A 580 22.90 1.87 -7.59
N ASP A 581 24.13 2.30 -7.31
CA ASP A 581 24.47 3.70 -7.05
C ASP A 581 24.15 4.59 -8.28
N TRP A 582 24.56 4.15 -9.48
CA TRP A 582 24.29 4.87 -10.73
C TRP A 582 22.78 4.94 -11.07
N VAL A 583 22.05 3.85 -10.87
CA VAL A 583 20.58 3.82 -11.06
C VAL A 583 19.88 4.79 -10.11
N SER A 584 20.40 4.99 -8.90
CA SER A 584 19.81 5.92 -7.93
C SER A 584 20.06 7.39 -8.27
N GLU A 585 21.20 7.69 -8.90
CA GLU A 585 21.64 9.05 -9.26
C GLU A 585 22.21 9.05 -10.69
N CYS A 586 21.31 9.08 -11.68
CA CYS A 586 21.66 8.97 -13.10
C CYS A 586 22.37 10.24 -13.62
N VAL A 587 22.40 10.46 -14.94
CA VAL A 587 23.37 11.39 -15.57
C VAL A 587 22.80 12.79 -15.76
N ILE A 588 21.63 12.92 -16.40
CA ILE A 588 21.16 14.22 -16.91
C ILE A 588 20.75 15.16 -15.77
N ALA A 589 19.93 14.70 -14.84
CA ALA A 589 19.36 15.47 -13.74
C ALA A 589 19.66 14.85 -12.36
N LYS A 590 20.43 13.76 -12.31
CA LYS A 590 20.65 12.94 -11.09
C LYS A 590 19.35 12.40 -10.52
N GLU A 591 18.37 12.15 -11.37
CA GLU A 591 17.12 11.50 -10.96
C GLU A 591 17.28 9.98 -11.14
N PRO A 592 16.50 9.17 -10.42
CA PRO A 592 16.62 7.72 -10.54
C PRO A 592 16.31 7.23 -11.96
N ALA A 593 17.08 6.27 -12.45
CA ALA A 593 16.85 5.62 -13.72
C ALA A 593 15.68 4.63 -13.64
N ILE A 594 14.96 4.44 -14.75
CA ILE A 594 13.92 3.42 -14.89
C ILE A 594 13.93 2.83 -16.31
N GLY A 595 13.60 1.55 -16.45
CA GLY A 595 13.39 0.94 -17.77
C GLY A 595 14.69 0.71 -18.53
N ILE A 596 15.83 0.56 -17.85
CA ILE A 596 17.15 0.40 -18.50
C ILE A 596 17.65 -1.03 -18.37
N LYS A 597 18.04 -1.63 -19.51
CA LYS A 597 18.81 -2.87 -19.58
C LYS A 597 20.28 -2.56 -19.86
N ALA A 598 21.13 -2.80 -18.87
CA ALA A 598 22.58 -2.66 -18.98
C ALA A 598 23.21 -4.02 -19.30
N VAL A 599 23.95 -4.11 -20.41
CA VAL A 599 24.56 -5.36 -20.86
C VAL A 599 26.06 -5.15 -21.05
N PHE A 600 26.86 -5.90 -20.31
CA PHE A 600 28.31 -5.94 -20.55
C PHE A 600 28.69 -7.16 -21.37
N THR A 601 29.32 -6.93 -22.52
CA THR A 601 29.63 -7.95 -23.54
C THR A 601 31.06 -8.45 -23.47
N ASP A 602 31.96 -7.67 -22.87
CA ASP A 602 33.34 -8.08 -22.57
C ASP A 602 33.79 -7.49 -21.23
N MET A 603 34.69 -8.21 -20.54
CA MET A 603 35.28 -7.74 -19.30
C MET A 603 36.66 -8.37 -19.07
N THR A 604 37.64 -7.53 -18.74
CA THR A 604 38.98 -7.94 -18.32
C THR A 604 39.15 -7.66 -16.82
N ILE A 605 39.51 -8.69 -16.05
CA ILE A 605 39.71 -8.62 -14.60
C ILE A 605 41.16 -8.98 -14.26
N HIS A 606 41.84 -8.14 -13.49
CA HIS A 606 43.21 -8.37 -13.07
C HIS A 606 43.33 -9.56 -12.10
N GLU A 607 44.49 -10.22 -12.07
CA GLU A 607 44.70 -11.43 -11.26
C GLU A 607 44.81 -11.13 -9.75
N ASP A 608 45.52 -10.05 -9.42
CA ASP A 608 45.77 -9.61 -8.05
C ASP A 608 44.54 -8.84 -7.50
N PRO A 609 43.93 -9.31 -6.38
CA PRO A 609 42.80 -8.66 -5.72
C PRO A 609 43.02 -7.19 -5.33
N ARG A 610 44.27 -6.76 -5.11
CA ARG A 610 44.58 -5.35 -4.80
C ARG A 610 44.20 -4.41 -5.94
N HIS A 611 44.17 -4.92 -7.17
CA HIS A 611 43.81 -4.15 -8.35
C HIS A 611 42.32 -4.23 -8.71
N THR A 612 41.51 -5.01 -7.98
CA THR A 612 40.09 -5.26 -8.29
C THR A 612 39.12 -4.73 -7.24
N GLN A 613 39.58 -3.89 -6.31
CA GLN A 613 38.74 -3.28 -5.26
C GLN A 613 37.73 -2.28 -5.84
N TYR A 614 36.62 -2.05 -5.15
CA TYR A 614 35.55 -1.09 -5.52
C TYR A 614 36.08 0.27 -6.03
N ALA A 615 37.03 0.89 -5.31
CA ALA A 615 37.59 2.19 -5.70
C ALA A 615 38.26 2.19 -7.10
N GLN A 616 38.67 1.01 -7.59
CA GLN A 616 39.27 0.82 -8.91
C GLN A 616 38.23 0.49 -9.98
N THR A 617 37.24 -0.35 -9.64
CA THR A 617 36.25 -0.91 -10.58
C THR A 617 35.01 -0.02 -10.74
N ALA A 618 34.58 0.70 -9.71
CA ALA A 618 33.39 1.56 -9.77
C ALA A 618 33.52 2.65 -10.85
N GLY A 619 34.70 3.28 -10.96
CA GLY A 619 34.94 4.35 -11.96
C GLY A 619 34.80 3.88 -13.41
N MET A 620 35.20 2.64 -13.72
CA MET A 620 35.05 2.10 -15.08
C MET A 620 33.58 1.81 -15.40
N MET A 621 32.86 1.21 -14.44
CA MET A 621 31.45 0.87 -14.57
C MET A 621 30.61 2.14 -14.74
N PHE A 622 30.76 3.10 -13.83
CA PHE A 622 30.05 4.38 -13.89
C PHE A 622 30.28 5.12 -15.20
N SER A 623 31.51 5.12 -15.71
CA SER A 623 31.83 5.78 -16.98
C SER A 623 31.22 5.07 -18.18
N ALA A 624 31.19 3.73 -18.17
CA ALA A 624 30.56 2.97 -19.26
C ALA A 624 29.05 3.21 -19.30
N LEU A 625 28.41 3.16 -18.13
CA LEU A 625 26.99 3.48 -17.97
C LEU A 625 26.68 4.92 -18.40
N ALA A 626 27.48 5.89 -17.95
CA ALA A 626 27.23 7.30 -18.25
C ALA A 626 27.42 7.63 -19.74
N LEU A 627 28.47 7.10 -20.39
CA LEU A 627 28.68 7.27 -21.83
C LEU A 627 27.55 6.62 -22.64
N SER A 628 27.16 5.41 -22.25
CA SER A 628 26.06 4.69 -22.88
C SER A 628 24.72 5.44 -22.71
N MET A 629 24.46 6.00 -21.54
CA MET A 629 23.26 6.78 -21.24
C MET A 629 23.17 8.01 -22.15
N LEU A 630 24.27 8.75 -22.32
CA LEU A 630 24.30 9.96 -23.15
C LEU A 630 24.14 9.65 -24.64
N ASP A 631 24.65 8.51 -25.11
CA ASP A 631 24.48 8.05 -26.50
C ASP A 631 23.07 7.49 -26.76
N GLY A 632 22.43 6.87 -25.76
CA GLY A 632 21.09 6.29 -25.82
C GLY A 632 19.91 7.28 -25.85
N LYS A 633 20.19 8.57 -26.07
CA LYS A 633 19.20 9.67 -26.08
C LYS A 633 18.35 9.69 -24.81
N PRO A 634 18.95 10.10 -23.68
CA PRO A 634 18.28 10.09 -22.39
C PRO A 634 17.24 11.21 -22.34
N HIS A 635 16.10 10.91 -21.73
CA HIS A 635 15.01 11.84 -21.52
C HIS A 635 14.52 11.81 -20.08
N LEU A 636 13.93 12.92 -19.65
CA LEU A 636 13.29 13.06 -18.37
C LEU A 636 11.83 12.60 -18.46
N TYR A 637 11.41 11.82 -17.47
CA TYR A 637 10.05 11.32 -17.34
C TYR A 637 9.43 11.83 -16.04
N GLU A 638 8.23 12.37 -16.13
CA GLU A 638 7.47 12.90 -15.00
C GLU A 638 6.40 11.89 -14.55
N PRO A 639 6.11 11.81 -13.25
CA PRO A 639 5.00 11.02 -12.75
C PRO A 639 3.66 11.62 -13.21
N VAL A 640 2.81 10.78 -13.77
CA VAL A 640 1.46 11.12 -14.25
C VAL A 640 0.42 10.37 -13.44
N GLN A 641 -0.70 11.05 -13.20
CA GLN A 641 -1.77 10.61 -12.33
C GLN A 641 -3.05 10.53 -13.17
N ARG A 642 -3.77 9.41 -13.08
CA ARG A 642 -5.12 9.27 -13.60
C ARG A 642 -6.06 10.08 -12.72
N ILE A 643 -6.87 10.96 -13.31
CA ILE A 643 -7.85 11.76 -12.59
C ILE A 643 -9.26 11.30 -12.93
N ASP A 644 -10.14 11.43 -11.94
CA ASP A 644 -11.56 11.14 -12.05
C ASP A 644 -12.34 12.20 -11.29
N VAL A 645 -13.09 13.01 -12.04
CA VAL A 645 -13.83 14.14 -11.50
C VAL A 645 -15.31 13.93 -11.77
N LYS A 646 -16.10 13.73 -10.71
CA LYS A 646 -17.56 13.68 -10.81
C LYS A 646 -18.12 15.04 -10.46
N THR A 647 -18.74 15.72 -11.42
CA THR A 647 -19.22 17.10 -11.26
C THR A 647 -20.67 17.24 -11.72
N PRO A 648 -21.48 18.15 -11.15
CA PRO A 648 -22.85 18.35 -11.64
C PRO A 648 -22.89 18.79 -13.10
N GLN A 649 -23.94 18.39 -13.82
CA GLN A 649 -24.14 18.82 -15.19
C GLN A 649 -24.19 20.36 -15.30
N GLY A 650 -23.53 20.91 -16.32
CA GLY A 650 -23.36 22.35 -16.54
C GLY A 650 -22.11 22.95 -15.90
N THR A 651 -21.33 22.18 -15.13
CA THR A 651 -20.06 22.64 -14.53
C THR A 651 -18.81 22.00 -15.14
N GLU A 652 -18.98 21.02 -16.02
CA GLU A 652 -17.89 20.29 -16.69
C GLU A 652 -16.99 21.21 -17.51
N GLY A 653 -17.51 22.30 -18.09
CA GLY A 653 -16.70 23.29 -18.80
C GLY A 653 -15.66 23.96 -17.91
N GLY A 654 -16.01 24.26 -16.65
CA GLY A 654 -15.10 24.83 -15.67
C GLY A 654 -14.03 23.83 -15.23
N VAL A 655 -14.44 22.58 -14.96
CA VAL A 655 -13.53 21.48 -14.64
C VAL A 655 -12.52 21.25 -15.77
N ASN A 656 -13.00 21.22 -17.02
CA ASN A 656 -12.13 21.04 -18.19
C ASN A 656 -11.12 22.17 -18.35
N ALA A 657 -11.51 23.41 -18.07
CA ALA A 657 -10.60 24.56 -18.13
C ALA A 657 -9.47 24.43 -17.09
N ILE A 658 -9.79 23.99 -15.86
CA ILE A 658 -8.80 23.77 -14.80
C ILE A 658 -7.84 22.63 -15.18
N ILE A 659 -8.37 21.49 -15.63
CA ILE A 659 -7.54 20.34 -16.02
C ILE A 659 -6.56 20.76 -17.14
N ASN A 660 -7.03 21.48 -18.17
CA ASN A 660 -6.18 21.94 -19.25
C ASN A 660 -5.16 23.00 -18.81
N LYS A 661 -5.53 23.92 -17.91
CA LYS A 661 -4.63 24.92 -17.32
C LYS A 661 -3.43 24.24 -16.64
N HIS A 662 -3.67 23.10 -16.01
CA HIS A 662 -2.69 22.29 -15.29
C HIS A 662 -2.06 21.17 -16.13
N ARG A 663 -1.95 21.37 -17.45
CA ARG A 663 -1.36 20.40 -18.40
C ARG A 663 -2.00 19.01 -18.41
N GLY A 664 -3.21 18.89 -17.87
CA GLY A 664 -3.96 17.65 -17.89
C GLY A 664 -4.54 17.36 -19.28
N ARG A 665 -4.77 16.09 -19.57
CA ARG A 665 -5.43 15.60 -20.78
C ARG A 665 -6.69 14.86 -20.38
N ILE A 666 -7.81 15.23 -20.98
CA ILE A 666 -9.09 14.56 -20.75
C ILE A 666 -9.20 13.42 -21.75
N ASN A 667 -9.50 12.21 -21.24
CA ASN A 667 -9.67 11.02 -22.04
C ASN A 667 -11.16 10.78 -22.33
N ASN A 668 -12.00 10.83 -21.29
CA ASN A 668 -13.43 10.57 -21.39
C ASN A 668 -14.24 11.61 -20.62
N VAL A 669 -15.42 11.91 -21.15
CA VAL A 669 -16.47 12.67 -20.46
C VAL A 669 -17.75 11.86 -20.57
N ILE A 670 -18.19 11.31 -19.43
CA ILE A 670 -19.28 10.33 -19.36
C ILE A 670 -20.45 10.97 -18.63
N PRO A 671 -21.59 11.22 -19.30
CA PRO A 671 -22.81 11.67 -18.62
C PRO A 671 -23.36 10.56 -17.71
N GLU A 672 -23.60 10.87 -16.44
CA GLU A 672 -24.15 9.97 -15.41
C GLU A 672 -25.38 10.64 -14.74
N GLY A 673 -26.49 10.74 -15.49
CA GLY A 673 -27.71 11.37 -15.00
C GLY A 673 -27.52 12.87 -14.77
N GLU A 674 -27.68 13.33 -13.52
CA GLU A 674 -27.47 14.74 -13.14
C GLU A 674 -25.99 15.14 -12.98
N TYR A 675 -25.07 14.16 -13.09
CA TYR A 675 -23.64 14.36 -13.00
C TYR A 675 -22.95 14.06 -14.33
N VAL A 676 -21.75 14.58 -14.47
CA VAL A 676 -20.82 14.30 -15.55
C VAL A 676 -19.52 13.84 -14.91
N ARG A 677 -19.04 12.67 -15.34
CA ARG A 677 -17.76 12.12 -14.92
C ARG A 677 -16.69 12.45 -15.96
N VAL A 678 -15.69 13.22 -15.56
CA VAL A 678 -14.56 13.64 -16.39
C VAL A 678 -13.34 12.83 -15.98
N GLN A 679 -12.88 11.95 -16.88
CA GLN A 679 -11.70 11.12 -16.66
C GLN A 679 -10.56 11.57 -17.54
N GLY A 680 -9.36 11.58 -16.99
CA GLY A 680 -8.19 12.05 -17.69
C GLY A 680 -6.89 11.69 -16.99
N GLN A 681 -5.85 12.44 -17.32
CA GLN A 681 -4.53 12.33 -16.69
C GLN A 681 -3.89 13.69 -16.49
N ILE A 682 -3.08 13.83 -15.46
CA ILE A 682 -2.40 15.08 -15.10
C ILE A 682 -0.99 14.80 -14.57
N PRO A 683 0.03 15.63 -14.86
CA PRO A 683 1.32 15.53 -14.20
C PRO A 683 1.20 15.75 -12.69
N ALA A 684 1.92 14.96 -11.88
CA ALA A 684 1.85 15.10 -10.42
C ALA A 684 2.31 16.47 -9.91
N ALA A 685 3.18 17.15 -10.67
CA ALA A 685 3.62 18.52 -10.39
C ALA A 685 2.47 19.54 -10.33
N GLU A 686 1.38 19.24 -11.04
CA GLU A 686 0.24 20.14 -11.24
C GLU A 686 -0.95 19.79 -10.34
N ILE A 687 -0.85 18.71 -9.53
CA ILE A 687 -1.93 18.29 -8.61
C ILE A 687 -2.02 19.20 -7.38
N ILE A 688 -0.93 19.83 -6.98
CA ILE A 688 -0.88 20.62 -5.75
C ILE A 688 -1.86 21.79 -5.87
N GLY A 689 -2.93 21.77 -5.07
CA GLY A 689 -3.97 22.80 -5.05
C GLY A 689 -5.10 22.64 -6.06
N ILE A 690 -5.02 21.69 -7.01
CA ILE A 690 -6.06 21.54 -8.06
C ILE A 690 -7.43 21.16 -7.50
N ALA A 691 -7.46 20.36 -6.42
CA ALA A 691 -8.70 19.92 -5.79
C ALA A 691 -9.52 21.11 -5.28
N ASP A 692 -8.86 22.12 -4.72
CA ASP A 692 -9.51 23.33 -4.21
C ASP A 692 -10.01 24.22 -5.35
N GLU A 693 -9.26 24.32 -6.45
CA GLU A 693 -9.72 25.01 -7.66
C GLU A 693 -11.00 24.35 -8.22
N ILE A 694 -11.00 23.01 -8.36
CA ILE A 694 -12.15 22.24 -8.84
C ILE A 694 -13.36 22.42 -7.92
N ARG A 695 -13.17 22.31 -6.61
CA ARG A 695 -14.24 22.53 -5.63
C ARG A 695 -14.79 23.96 -5.71
N SER A 696 -13.94 24.97 -5.79
CA SER A 696 -14.34 26.37 -5.91
C SER A 696 -15.22 26.61 -7.14
N THR A 697 -14.80 26.16 -8.32
CA THR A 697 -15.53 26.33 -9.58
C THR A 697 -16.87 25.60 -9.62
N THR A 698 -17.02 24.54 -8.84
CA THR A 698 -18.20 23.67 -8.83
C THR A 698 -19.09 23.91 -7.60
N GLN A 699 -18.85 24.99 -6.86
CA GLN A 699 -19.56 25.35 -5.62
C GLN A 699 -19.49 24.23 -4.56
N GLY A 700 -18.37 23.50 -4.52
CA GLY A 700 -18.12 22.39 -3.61
C GLY A 700 -18.85 21.10 -3.97
N ARG A 701 -19.51 21.04 -5.13
CA ARG A 701 -20.32 19.87 -5.54
C ARG A 701 -19.57 18.86 -6.41
N ALA A 702 -18.35 19.16 -6.83
CA ALA A 702 -17.53 18.18 -7.54
C ALA A 702 -16.69 17.34 -6.59
N PHE A 703 -16.62 16.07 -6.93
CA PHE A 703 -15.78 15.06 -6.31
C PHE A 703 -14.55 14.87 -7.17
N PHE A 704 -13.37 14.96 -6.58
CA PHE A 704 -12.08 14.83 -7.27
C PHE A 704 -11.31 13.66 -6.67
N GLY A 705 -11.01 12.67 -7.49
CA GLY A 705 -10.11 11.57 -7.16
C GLY A 705 -8.97 11.48 -8.17
N TYR A 706 -7.83 10.96 -7.73
CA TYR A 706 -6.71 10.62 -8.61
C TYR A 706 -6.04 9.31 -8.15
N GLU A 707 -5.29 8.69 -9.06
CA GLU A 707 -4.48 7.49 -8.81
C GLU A 707 -3.20 7.55 -9.65
N PHE A 708 -2.08 7.06 -9.12
CA PHE A 708 -0.82 7.02 -9.86
C PHE A 708 -0.98 6.13 -11.10
N LYS A 709 -0.63 6.66 -12.27
CA LYS A 709 -0.71 5.93 -13.54
C LYS A 709 0.63 5.36 -13.94
N GLY A 710 1.71 6.12 -13.77
CA GLY A 710 3.03 5.76 -14.27
C GLY A 710 3.87 7.00 -14.57
N PHE A 711 4.88 6.82 -15.41
CA PHE A 711 5.77 7.90 -15.84
C PHE A 711 5.58 8.19 -17.33
N GLU A 712 5.44 9.45 -17.70
CA GLU A 712 5.39 9.89 -19.11
C GLU A 712 6.55 10.84 -19.41
N LYS A 713 6.98 10.87 -20.67
CA LYS A 713 8.08 11.73 -21.12
C LYS A 713 7.70 13.20 -20.95
N VAL A 714 8.59 13.98 -20.32
CA VAL A 714 8.43 15.43 -20.19
C VAL A 714 8.36 16.06 -21.58
N PRO A 715 7.45 17.03 -21.82
CA PRO A 715 7.36 17.70 -23.10
C PRO A 715 8.72 18.30 -23.54
N PRO A 716 9.14 18.13 -24.80
CA PRO A 716 10.45 18.63 -25.28
C PRO A 716 10.65 20.14 -25.10
N SER A 717 9.57 20.91 -25.05
CA SER A 717 9.61 22.36 -24.82
C SER A 717 9.93 22.76 -23.39
N LEU A 718 9.80 21.85 -22.42
CA LEU A 718 10.03 22.09 -20.99
C LEU A 718 11.20 21.29 -20.44
N GLU A 719 11.59 20.22 -21.14
CA GLU A 719 12.55 19.23 -20.63
C GLU A 719 13.90 19.83 -20.23
N GLU A 720 14.49 20.68 -21.09
CA GLU A 720 15.79 21.30 -20.80
C GLU A 720 15.73 22.21 -19.57
N ASP A 721 14.72 23.08 -19.48
CA ASP A 721 14.52 23.98 -18.34
C ASP A 721 14.34 23.19 -17.04
N VAL A 722 13.52 22.14 -17.06
CA VAL A 722 13.31 21.27 -15.87
C VAL A 722 14.60 20.57 -15.46
N ILE A 723 15.41 20.07 -16.41
CA ILE A 723 16.70 19.47 -16.10
C ILE A 723 17.62 20.49 -15.43
N LEU A 724 17.74 21.69 -16.01
CA LEU A 724 18.61 22.74 -15.47
C LEU A 724 18.16 23.19 -14.07
N ASP A 725 16.85 23.32 -13.84
CA ASP A 725 16.28 23.65 -12.52
C ASP A 725 16.59 22.57 -11.48
N ILE A 726 16.45 21.28 -11.83
CA ILE A 726 16.80 20.16 -10.94
C ILE A 726 18.29 20.21 -10.61
N ARG A 727 19.15 20.46 -11.60
CA ARG A 727 20.61 20.54 -11.42
C ARG A 727 20.99 21.70 -10.51
N LYS A 728 20.43 22.89 -10.76
CA LYS A 728 20.60 24.07 -9.92
C LYS A 728 20.23 23.79 -8.47
N ARG A 729 19.07 23.18 -8.24
CA ARG A 729 18.59 22.80 -6.91
C ARG A 729 19.52 21.82 -6.21
N LYS A 730 20.15 20.91 -6.95
CA LYS A 730 21.13 19.96 -6.43
C LYS A 730 22.53 20.55 -6.24
N GLY A 731 22.73 21.84 -6.53
CA GLY A 731 24.04 22.48 -6.44
C GLY A 731 25.01 22.02 -7.54
N MET A 732 24.48 21.51 -8.65
CA MET A 732 25.26 21.08 -9.80
C MET A 732 25.48 22.21 -10.80
N PRO A 733 26.45 22.07 -11.72
CA PRO A 733 26.57 22.97 -12.87
C PRO A 733 25.26 23.04 -13.68
N GLU A 734 24.77 24.26 -13.92
CA GLU A 734 23.60 24.59 -14.77
C GLU A 734 23.93 24.41 -16.27
N GLU A 735 24.55 23.29 -16.61
CA GLU A 735 24.87 22.87 -17.98
C GLU A 735 24.51 21.40 -18.19
N MET A 736 24.13 21.07 -19.41
CA MET A 736 23.84 19.68 -19.77
C MET A 736 25.12 18.82 -19.71
N PRO A 737 25.07 17.61 -19.11
CA PRO A 737 26.22 16.73 -19.07
C PRO A 737 26.71 16.37 -20.46
N SER A 738 28.03 16.32 -20.63
CA SER A 738 28.66 15.93 -21.88
C SER A 738 29.56 14.71 -21.71
N ALA A 739 29.76 13.97 -22.80
CA ALA A 739 30.65 12.80 -22.82
C ALA A 739 32.11 13.14 -22.42
N LYS A 740 32.51 14.42 -22.54
CA LYS A 740 33.85 14.90 -22.19
C LYS A 740 34.24 14.59 -20.74
N SER A 741 33.27 14.64 -19.82
CA SER A 741 33.49 14.36 -18.40
C SER A 741 33.95 12.92 -18.13
N PHE A 742 33.74 12.01 -19.07
CA PHE A 742 34.03 10.58 -18.94
C PHE A 742 35.16 10.08 -19.85
N GLU A 743 35.69 10.94 -20.74
CA GLU A 743 36.71 10.57 -21.72
C GLU A 743 37.98 9.94 -21.11
N ARG A 744 38.36 10.36 -19.89
CA ARG A 744 39.56 9.83 -19.20
C ARG A 744 39.51 8.33 -18.95
N PHE A 745 38.31 7.77 -18.85
CA PHE A 745 38.08 6.34 -18.62
C PHE A 745 37.85 5.56 -19.90
N ILE A 746 37.74 6.21 -21.07
CA ILE A 746 37.62 5.51 -22.34
C ILE A 746 38.91 4.75 -22.62
N TYR A 747 38.78 3.46 -22.85
CA TYR A 747 39.87 2.63 -23.31
C TYR A 747 40.02 2.78 -24.82
N LYS A 748 41.09 3.45 -25.25
CA LYS A 748 41.50 3.47 -26.66
C LYS A 748 42.41 2.27 -26.89
N ARG A 749 42.00 1.36 -27.77
CA ARG A 749 42.83 0.27 -28.25
C ARG A 749 43.90 0.89 -29.17
N THR A 750 45.07 1.15 -28.61
CA THR A 750 46.27 1.56 -29.38
C THR A 750 46.82 0.38 -30.15
#